data_AF-A0A2V2WY83-F1
#
_entry.id   AF-A0A2V2WY83-F1
#
_cell.length_a   1.000
_cell.length_b   1.000
_cell.length_c   1.000
_cell.angle_alpha   90.00
_cell.angle_beta   90.00
_cell.angle_gamma   90.00
#
_symmetry.space_group_name_H-M   'P 1'
#
loop_
_entity.id
_entity.type
_entity.pdbx_description
1 polymer ?
#
loop_
_entity_poly.entity_id
_entity_poly.type
_entity_poly.pdbx_seq_one_letter_code
_entity_poly.pdbx_strand_id
1 'polypeptide(L)'
;MLRCCGRLHVALLRGRWASAFSPTGVAVRLHGAPTAPPCECHAQRHWDCGTKQPRVSFGASGTCWPQLGGASGMLYRTGVVMAPRSGIPGDGSDAATRRRVEGTQQPKWTMSSSVEDILLGGDTNTDMKLNDFLWNYVGRLAAVEDHNVTMKVFVQEPDAYVQDQQLLRIIFNLTEYQEMKRELDEMKILLEDITKLHHEGVFSIEQWRDYDGKDTVTPLARGKLNAALTQVLTEERRKAEERLRRTQEMKFTISTTIEEVLFKRKVRVNEMKLNDFLTMELGGRGVMATNRSVLLEEFFKDPTKYIRDKGVLNKMQITDAYARMEGAVRDEIIFEKDRSKLRNKGVSNLLGWSKAAANVKTTVHNFTKDALDAALEEVRNPTTTSAPEKLEGYYESVYNARWHYVVEVPGGEGTGMEVHEGKPEQSWTYNEVGEFLEKDDGVQKSGATPPVLMVLTSDKGWPYSWNMIQDLPKDFFVNCEVERVWQIVKRDLTNWFSNFHLILNSSPLPRVLIGTPGIGKSVAAGSYLLYQLLHCDVEELQVVVHCFGGRDVYVFDKTAKTVRRYSDEDMCITALRSLREHGMKGYIIYDVAKKGTPPLRHFAPTSGWGMIVVSSPEVSNYDGWAKQLQAARIIMNCPDEMDVKAMCAWMKKNLEPDKQAEYWRMVKERIEKVGPIPRHIFREKIYINRLGAVNDALLGIKPNDAEKYFTLGGKKEWYSEDPSHKLVKIVRARTDEGAEVFLNAPICADIGFRIADRLAKKMAAKDLLLLILRSRGALVSRTLEKFGLRAFMYGEFVSALLKELNELRPPEREAQDSVLKINHQGYPTRTVGLPSMEGGVTRISMEYRVLYIPKVENFPLVDGFFFVDSPRKTLVGLRMTTAGAHHTITSTVRQFTECLAEYFEGWEELSREMSWEMIYVQHENSTPMITKWQRCGPVNPNNLSDAEKKIVACWDGKVHQYQFVLTTDFANKI
;
A
#
# COMPACT_ATOMS: atom_id res chain seq x y z
N MET A 1 -69.83 -26.63 51.55
CA MET A 1 -70.61 -25.42 51.22
C MET A 1 -69.83 -24.57 50.22
N LEU A 2 -70.49 -24.24 49.09
CA LEU A 2 -70.25 -23.24 48.00
C LEU A 2 -68.82 -22.99 47.47
N ARG A 3 -68.43 -23.16 46.18
CA ARG A 3 -68.87 -22.73 44.81
C ARG A 3 -68.32 -21.36 44.31
N CYS A 4 -67.86 -21.38 43.04
CA CYS A 4 -67.89 -20.34 41.98
C CYS A 4 -66.86 -19.17 42.05
N CYS A 5 -66.01 -18.86 41.05
CA CYS A 5 -66.14 -18.47 39.61
C CYS A 5 -65.94 -16.95 39.41
N GLY A 6 -65.19 -16.53 38.38
CA GLY A 6 -65.25 -15.16 37.84
C GLY A 6 -64.09 -14.68 36.96
N ARG A 7 -64.27 -14.71 35.63
CA ARG A 7 -63.45 -14.11 34.56
C ARG A 7 -63.74 -12.59 34.41
N LEU A 8 -62.82 -11.79 33.82
CA LEU A 8 -62.92 -11.20 32.45
C LEU A 8 -61.78 -10.20 32.11
N HIS A 9 -61.31 -10.25 30.86
CA HIS A 9 -60.51 -9.25 30.14
C HIS A 9 -61.43 -8.19 29.45
N VAL A 10 -60.88 -7.01 29.06
CA VAL A 10 -60.81 -6.47 27.67
C VAL A 10 -60.56 -4.93 27.60
N ALA A 11 -59.77 -4.55 26.58
CA ALA A 11 -59.62 -3.27 25.83
C ALA A 11 -58.81 -2.11 26.45
N LEU A 12 -57.71 -1.61 25.85
CA LEU A 12 -57.41 -1.01 24.52
C LEU A 12 -57.81 0.47 24.35
N LEU A 13 -56.79 1.33 24.20
CA LEU A 13 -56.47 2.22 23.06
C LEU A 13 -56.21 3.71 23.37
N ARG A 14 -55.14 4.20 22.70
CA ARG A 14 -54.79 5.59 22.30
C ARG A 14 -54.38 6.55 23.42
N GLY A 15 -53.40 7.44 23.24
CA GLY A 15 -52.59 7.80 22.09
C GLY A 15 -51.99 9.20 22.28
N ARG A 16 -50.88 9.48 21.55
CA ARG A 16 -50.24 10.78 21.26
C ARG A 16 -49.74 11.62 22.45
N TRP A 17 -48.63 12.34 22.25
CA TRP A 17 -48.53 13.81 22.32
C TRP A 17 -47.12 14.28 21.93
N ALA A 18 -47.03 15.53 21.52
CA ALA A 18 -45.90 16.21 20.90
C ALA A 18 -45.16 17.15 21.87
N SER A 19 -43.89 17.44 21.54
CA SER A 19 -43.11 18.71 21.69
C SER A 19 -43.42 19.71 22.81
N ALA A 20 -42.39 20.12 23.58
CA ALA A 20 -41.89 21.51 23.70
C ALA A 20 -40.79 21.67 24.79
N PHE A 21 -40.07 22.80 24.67
CA PHE A 21 -38.83 23.26 25.31
C PHE A 21 -38.82 23.49 26.84
N SER A 22 -37.58 23.54 27.37
CA SER A 22 -37.06 24.00 28.69
C SER A 22 -37.43 25.47 29.05
N PRO A 23 -37.00 26.13 30.18
CA PRO A 23 -36.14 25.73 31.33
C PRO A 23 -36.56 26.26 32.74
N THR A 24 -35.98 25.76 33.84
CA THR A 24 -35.53 26.54 35.02
C THR A 24 -34.80 25.66 36.04
N GLY A 25 -33.72 26.18 36.65
CA GLY A 25 -32.96 25.52 37.70
C GLY A 25 -33.24 26.08 39.09
N VAL A 26 -32.94 25.29 40.14
CA VAL A 26 -32.59 25.74 41.50
C VAL A 26 -31.71 24.66 42.14
N ALA A 27 -30.65 25.10 42.83
CA ALA A 27 -29.70 24.30 43.60
C ALA A 27 -30.05 24.29 45.10
N VAL A 28 -29.75 23.20 45.83
CA VAL A 28 -29.46 23.23 47.30
C VAL A 28 -28.43 22.14 47.68
N ARG A 29 -27.43 22.57 48.47
CA ARG A 29 -26.30 21.85 49.09
C ARG A 29 -26.70 20.96 50.28
N LEU A 30 -25.82 20.02 50.68
CA LEU A 30 -25.37 19.73 52.07
C LEU A 30 -24.04 18.95 51.97
N HIS A 31 -22.87 19.54 52.25
CA HIS A 31 -22.11 19.66 53.51
C HIS A 31 -21.48 18.36 54.07
N GLY A 32 -20.15 18.38 54.25
CA GLY A 32 -19.42 17.53 55.21
C GLY A 32 -18.01 17.09 54.79
N ALA A 33 -17.00 17.94 54.96
CA ALA A 33 -15.58 17.54 55.09
C ALA A 33 -15.28 17.24 56.57
N PRO A 34 -14.19 16.50 56.93
CA PRO A 34 -12.93 17.22 57.16
C PRO A 34 -11.59 16.43 56.93
N THR A 35 -10.56 17.19 56.55
CA THR A 35 -9.12 17.19 56.96
C THR A 35 -8.17 15.97 56.81
N ALA A 36 -7.24 16.07 55.83
CA ALA A 36 -5.76 16.29 55.92
C ALA A 36 -4.86 15.43 56.89
N PRO A 37 -3.50 15.29 56.67
CA PRO A 37 -2.63 15.42 55.48
C PRO A 37 -1.47 14.34 55.43
N PRO A 38 -0.19 14.58 55.02
CA PRO A 38 0.48 13.82 53.94
C PRO A 38 1.76 13.05 54.39
N CYS A 39 2.30 12.17 53.53
CA CYS A 39 3.70 11.75 53.63
C CYS A 39 4.39 11.78 52.26
N GLU A 40 5.43 12.62 52.20
CA GLU A 40 6.43 12.77 51.17
C GLU A 40 7.35 11.54 51.08
N CYS A 41 7.90 11.25 49.89
CA CYS A 41 9.34 11.44 49.61
C CYS A 41 9.79 10.77 48.29
N HIS A 42 10.27 11.65 47.40
CA HIS A 42 11.42 11.53 46.50
C HIS A 42 11.55 10.42 45.44
N ALA A 43 11.45 10.84 44.17
CA ALA A 43 12.60 10.84 43.25
C ALA A 43 12.46 11.94 42.16
N GLN A 44 13.26 13.00 42.29
CA GLN A 44 13.63 13.96 41.24
C GLN A 44 14.56 13.25 40.21
N ARG A 45 14.75 13.61 38.94
CA ARG A 45 14.77 14.88 38.17
C ARG A 45 14.39 14.54 36.71
N HIS A 46 13.37 15.14 36.08
CA HIS A 46 13.34 16.44 35.38
C HIS A 46 14.43 16.66 34.33
N TRP A 47 14.01 16.60 33.05
CA TRP A 47 14.36 17.57 32.02
C TRP A 47 13.09 17.86 31.23
N ASP A 48 12.43 18.97 31.58
CA ASP A 48 11.48 19.65 30.70
C ASP A 48 12.28 20.53 29.75
N CYS A 49 11.94 20.48 28.48
CA CYS A 49 11.97 21.64 27.60
C CYS A 49 10.75 21.55 26.68
N GLY A 50 9.71 22.28 27.07
CA GLY A 50 8.62 22.63 26.20
C GLY A 50 9.10 23.55 25.08
N THR A 51 8.81 23.17 23.84
CA THR A 51 8.59 24.11 22.74
C THR A 51 7.82 23.36 21.66
N LYS A 52 6.64 23.88 21.33
CA LYS A 52 5.73 23.30 20.33
C LYS A 52 6.45 23.19 18.98
N GLN A 53 6.66 21.96 18.52
CA GLN A 53 7.22 21.68 17.20
C GLN A 53 6.23 22.07 16.09
N PRO A 54 6.66 22.75 15.01
CA PRO A 54 5.85 22.87 13.79
C PRO A 54 5.73 21.50 13.11
N ARG A 55 4.50 21.02 12.91
CA ARG A 55 4.18 19.69 12.39
C ARG A 55 3.68 19.80 10.95
N VAL A 56 4.48 19.34 9.98
CA VAL A 56 4.04 19.18 8.58
C VAL A 56 3.56 17.73 8.36
N SER A 57 2.36 17.57 7.81
CA SER A 57 1.71 16.28 7.53
C SER A 57 1.62 16.05 6.02
N PHE A 58 2.19 14.96 5.54
CA PHE A 58 1.97 14.47 4.17
C PHE A 58 0.80 13.46 4.20
N GLY A 59 -0.27 13.80 3.48
CA GLY A 59 -1.60 13.21 3.60
C GLY A 59 -1.65 11.68 3.70
N ALA A 60 -2.32 11.20 4.74
CA ALA A 60 -2.99 9.90 4.76
C ALA A 60 -4.47 10.15 4.47
N SER A 61 -5.06 9.39 3.57
CA SER A 61 -6.51 9.24 3.46
C SER A 61 -7.04 8.78 4.82
N GLY A 62 -7.87 9.60 5.45
CA GLY A 62 -8.40 9.35 6.78
C GLY A 62 -9.31 8.14 6.84
N THR A 63 -9.02 7.25 7.80
CA THR A 63 -10.02 6.51 8.55
C THR A 63 -9.58 6.58 10.00
N CYS A 64 -10.18 7.47 10.78
CA CYS A 64 -10.01 7.50 12.23
C CYS A 64 -11.09 6.59 12.82
N TRP A 65 -10.64 5.54 13.51
CA TRP A 65 -11.48 4.75 14.41
C TRP A 65 -11.76 5.56 15.69
N PRO A 66 -12.96 5.50 16.29
CA PRO A 66 -13.19 6.10 17.59
C PRO A 66 -12.53 5.25 18.68
N GLN A 67 -11.79 5.89 19.59
CA GLN A 67 -11.52 5.36 20.93
C GLN A 67 -12.80 5.47 21.76
N LEU A 68 -13.30 4.34 22.25
CA LEU A 68 -14.16 4.28 23.44
C LEU A 68 -13.52 3.28 24.40
N GLY A 69 -12.89 3.79 25.45
CA GLY A 69 -12.62 3.03 26.67
C GLY A 69 -13.66 3.35 27.72
N GLY A 70 -13.96 2.38 28.58
CA GLY A 70 -14.64 2.62 29.86
C GLY A 70 -16.03 2.01 29.97
N ALA A 71 -16.11 0.93 30.74
CA ALA A 71 -17.33 0.21 31.10
C ALA A 71 -18.28 1.02 32.00
N SER A 72 -19.58 0.71 31.91
CA SER A 72 -20.52 0.75 33.04
C SER A 72 -21.66 -0.22 32.73
N GLY A 73 -22.06 -0.99 33.74
CA GLY A 73 -22.94 -2.15 33.63
C GLY A 73 -24.39 -1.90 34.02
N MET A 74 -25.21 -2.94 33.83
CA MET A 74 -26.42 -3.37 34.57
C MET A 74 -27.19 -4.31 33.61
N LEU A 75 -27.84 -5.42 33.98
CA LEU A 75 -28.11 -6.13 35.23
C LEU A 75 -28.67 -7.50 34.79
N TYR A 76 -28.16 -8.62 35.30
CA TYR A 76 -29.00 -9.78 35.62
C TYR A 76 -28.43 -10.50 36.86
N ARG A 77 -29.19 -10.36 37.96
CA ARG A 77 -29.21 -11.15 39.21
C ARG A 77 -29.78 -12.56 38.88
N THR A 78 -29.53 -13.68 39.56
CA THR A 78 -28.72 -14.09 40.74
C THR A 78 -28.77 -15.63 40.78
N GLY A 79 -27.73 -16.28 41.30
CA GLY A 79 -27.76 -17.71 41.67
C GLY A 79 -26.48 -18.10 42.41
N VAL A 80 -26.50 -17.94 43.73
CA VAL A 80 -25.43 -18.19 44.71
C VAL A 80 -25.11 -19.69 44.82
N VAL A 81 -23.84 -20.09 45.02
CA VAL A 81 -23.35 -20.96 46.13
C VAL A 81 -21.80 -21.02 46.14
N MET A 82 -21.24 -20.41 47.19
CA MET A 82 -20.10 -20.79 48.05
C MET A 82 -18.85 -21.48 47.45
N ALA A 83 -17.71 -20.79 47.56
CA ALA A 83 -16.40 -21.40 47.77
C ALA A 83 -15.99 -21.27 49.25
N PRO A 84 -15.24 -22.22 49.83
CA PRO A 84 -14.40 -21.95 50.99
C PRO A 84 -12.94 -21.67 50.57
N ARG A 85 -12.41 -20.59 51.15
CA ARG A 85 -10.98 -20.23 51.33
C ARG A 85 -10.30 -21.32 52.21
N SER A 86 -8.99 -21.57 52.31
CA SER A 86 -7.76 -20.75 52.26
C SER A 86 -6.54 -21.69 52.41
N GLY A 87 -5.36 -21.33 51.88
CA GLY A 87 -4.06 -21.87 52.33
C GLY A 87 -2.93 -21.68 51.31
N ILE A 88 -1.83 -21.04 51.71
CA ILE A 88 -0.64 -20.55 50.96
C ILE A 88 0.60 -21.30 51.56
N PRO A 89 1.82 -21.38 50.97
CA PRO A 89 2.32 -21.68 49.60
C PRO A 89 3.50 -22.72 49.59
N GLY A 90 3.97 -23.07 48.39
CA GLY A 90 5.29 -23.70 48.13
C GLY A 90 5.11 -25.15 47.68
N ASP A 91 5.65 -25.62 46.56
CA ASP A 91 6.76 -25.22 45.70
C ASP A 91 6.55 -25.82 44.27
N GLY A 92 7.24 -25.24 43.28
CA GLY A 92 7.60 -25.85 41.99
C GLY A 92 6.52 -26.51 41.10
N SER A 93 5.97 -25.77 40.12
CA SER A 93 5.86 -26.19 38.70
C SER A 93 4.85 -25.31 37.92
N ASP A 94 5.27 -24.12 37.49
CA ASP A 94 4.52 -23.32 36.52
C ASP A 94 5.00 -23.63 35.09
N ALA A 95 4.55 -24.76 34.53
CA ALA A 95 4.72 -25.08 33.11
C ALA A 95 3.41 -25.41 32.37
N ALA A 96 2.26 -25.50 33.06
CA ALA A 96 1.00 -25.97 32.44
C ALA A 96 -0.08 -24.89 32.25
N THR A 97 0.10 -23.63 32.68
CA THR A 97 -0.98 -22.60 32.65
C THR A 97 -0.78 -21.48 31.61
N ARG A 98 0.00 -21.72 30.55
CA ARG A 98 0.20 -20.76 29.44
C ARG A 98 -0.44 -21.16 28.11
N ARG A 99 -1.49 -21.99 28.12
CA ARG A 99 -2.23 -22.34 26.90
C ARG A 99 -3.75 -22.34 27.08
N ARG A 100 -4.33 -21.21 27.52
CA ARG A 100 -5.76 -20.96 27.24
C ARG A 100 -6.21 -19.51 27.35
N VAL A 101 -5.40 -18.53 26.92
CA VAL A 101 -5.92 -17.20 26.55
C VAL A 101 -5.05 -16.60 25.43
N GLU A 102 -4.94 -17.30 24.32
CA GLU A 102 -4.73 -16.65 23.02
C GLU A 102 -6.04 -16.81 22.25
N GLY A 103 -6.63 -15.70 21.84
CA GLY A 103 -7.86 -15.71 21.05
C GLY A 103 -7.59 -16.41 19.72
N THR A 104 -7.95 -17.68 19.62
CA THR A 104 -7.93 -18.46 18.39
C THR A 104 -8.81 -17.72 17.38
N GLN A 105 -8.19 -17.15 16.34
CA GLN A 105 -8.95 -16.72 15.17
C GLN A 105 -9.65 -17.98 14.63
N GLN A 106 -10.99 -18.03 14.70
CA GLN A 106 -11.74 -19.11 14.08
C GLN A 106 -11.35 -19.23 12.60
N PRO A 107 -11.16 -20.44 12.06
CA PRO A 107 -10.88 -20.64 10.64
C PRO A 107 -12.00 -19.98 9.80
N LYS A 108 -11.62 -19.27 8.73
CA LYS A 108 -12.58 -18.73 7.77
C LYS A 108 -12.80 -19.76 6.67
N TRP A 109 -13.90 -20.53 6.78
CA TRP A 109 -14.26 -21.53 5.77
C TRP A 109 -14.77 -20.89 4.47
N THR A 110 -14.77 -21.68 3.39
CA THR A 110 -15.27 -21.32 2.06
C THR A 110 -16.11 -22.48 1.51
N MET A 111 -16.87 -22.26 0.43
CA MET A 111 -17.67 -23.34 -0.20
C MET A 111 -16.83 -24.54 -0.66
N SER A 112 -15.57 -24.31 -1.03
CA SER A 112 -14.61 -25.35 -1.41
C SER A 112 -13.87 -25.98 -0.23
N SER A 113 -14.15 -25.57 1.01
CA SER A 113 -13.51 -26.17 2.18
C SER A 113 -13.93 -27.63 2.33
N SER A 114 -12.95 -28.48 2.60
CA SER A 114 -13.14 -29.92 2.72
C SER A 114 -13.96 -30.26 3.97
N VAL A 115 -14.83 -31.27 3.85
CA VAL A 115 -15.53 -31.87 4.99
C VAL A 115 -14.53 -32.40 6.01
N GLU A 116 -13.42 -32.99 5.55
CA GLU A 116 -12.36 -33.53 6.39
C GLU A 116 -11.69 -32.43 7.22
N ASP A 117 -11.29 -31.33 6.58
CA ASP A 117 -10.64 -30.19 7.25
C ASP A 117 -11.54 -29.54 8.32
N ILE A 118 -12.86 -29.53 8.11
CA ILE A 118 -13.82 -28.89 9.01
C ILE A 118 -14.14 -29.78 10.21
N LEU A 119 -14.24 -31.08 9.97
CA LEU A 119 -14.50 -32.04 11.03
C LEU A 119 -13.26 -32.25 11.91
N LEU A 120 -12.07 -32.29 11.30
CA LEU A 120 -10.79 -32.52 11.97
C LEU A 120 -10.06 -31.23 12.39
N GLY A 121 -10.50 -30.05 11.95
CA GLY A 121 -9.85 -28.76 12.17
C GLY A 121 -9.83 -28.28 13.62
N GLY A 122 -8.82 -28.75 14.36
CA GLY A 122 -8.34 -28.25 15.65
C GLY A 122 -6.93 -28.78 15.88
N ASP A 123 -6.05 -28.01 16.53
CA ASP A 123 -4.69 -28.46 16.90
C ASP A 123 -4.78 -29.65 17.86
N THR A 124 -4.85 -30.86 17.32
CA THR A 124 -4.62 -32.07 18.10
C THR A 124 -3.11 -32.32 18.11
N ASN A 125 -2.49 -32.11 19.25
CA ASN A 125 -1.07 -32.37 19.49
C ASN A 125 -0.81 -33.88 19.57
N THR A 126 -1.25 -34.63 18.55
CA THR A 126 -1.19 -36.11 18.49
C THR A 126 0.20 -36.65 18.16
N ASP A 127 1.15 -35.78 17.83
CA ASP A 127 2.54 -36.12 17.53
C ASP A 127 3.42 -36.22 18.78
N MET A 128 2.90 -35.96 19.99
CA MET A 128 3.63 -36.19 21.24
C MET A 128 3.98 -37.67 21.38
N LYS A 129 5.25 -37.99 21.65
CA LYS A 129 5.68 -39.37 21.89
C LYS A 129 5.39 -39.82 23.32
N LEU A 130 5.25 -41.12 23.51
CA LEU A 130 4.99 -41.76 24.80
C LEU A 130 6.03 -41.37 25.85
N ASN A 131 7.33 -41.43 25.52
CA ASN A 131 8.36 -41.03 26.48
C ASN A 131 8.33 -39.53 26.78
N ASP A 132 7.95 -38.68 25.83
CA ASP A 132 7.79 -37.24 26.08
C ASP A 132 6.60 -37.00 27.03
N PHE A 133 5.51 -37.76 26.87
CA PHE A 133 4.35 -37.73 27.76
C PHE A 133 4.72 -38.20 29.17
N LEU A 134 5.40 -39.34 29.30
CA LEU A 134 5.83 -39.90 30.58
C LEU A 134 6.82 -38.97 31.30
N TRP A 135 7.74 -38.36 30.55
CA TRP A 135 8.68 -37.39 31.11
C TRP A 135 7.97 -36.16 31.67
N ASN A 136 6.94 -35.66 30.99
CA ASN A 136 6.23 -34.45 31.37
C ASN A 136 5.23 -34.67 32.51
N TYR A 137 4.60 -35.86 32.61
CA TYR A 137 3.46 -36.08 33.52
C TYR A 137 3.67 -37.19 34.57
N VAL A 138 4.70 -38.02 34.44
CA VAL A 138 4.98 -39.13 35.37
C VAL A 138 6.35 -39.02 36.04
N GLY A 139 7.39 -38.61 35.30
CA GLY A 139 8.74 -38.32 35.83
C GLY A 139 9.88 -39.06 35.11
N ARG A 140 11.12 -38.56 35.28
CA ARG A 140 12.34 -38.96 34.52
C ARG A 140 12.70 -40.46 34.53
N LEU A 141 12.18 -41.24 35.47
CA LEU A 141 12.50 -42.67 35.64
C LEU A 141 11.48 -43.61 34.97
N ALA A 142 10.42 -43.08 34.35
CA ALA A 142 9.33 -43.86 33.74
C ALA A 142 9.48 -44.07 32.22
N ALA A 143 10.68 -43.82 31.65
CA ALA A 143 10.90 -43.96 30.22
C ALA A 143 10.83 -45.44 29.79
N VAL A 144 10.12 -45.72 28.70
CA VAL A 144 10.04 -47.05 28.08
C VAL A 144 11.21 -47.17 27.11
N GLU A 145 12.13 -48.11 27.37
CA GLU A 145 13.40 -48.20 26.62
C GLU A 145 13.22 -48.69 25.17
N ASP A 146 12.28 -49.61 24.94
CA ASP A 146 12.24 -50.32 23.65
C ASP A 146 11.22 -49.74 22.64
N HIS A 147 10.22 -48.95 23.05
CA HIS A 147 9.07 -48.60 22.18
C HIS A 147 8.55 -47.16 22.41
N ASN A 148 9.25 -46.15 21.89
CA ASN A 148 8.82 -44.74 21.99
C ASN A 148 7.83 -44.34 20.87
N VAL A 149 6.61 -44.86 20.95
CA VAL A 149 5.53 -44.60 19.98
C VAL A 149 4.83 -43.27 20.21
N THR A 150 4.09 -42.76 19.22
CA THR A 150 3.20 -41.59 19.41
C THR A 150 2.08 -41.92 20.41
N MET A 151 1.61 -40.94 21.18
CA MET A 151 0.49 -41.13 22.12
C MET A 151 -0.77 -41.65 21.43
N LYS A 152 -1.00 -41.30 20.16
CA LYS A 152 -2.07 -41.88 19.33
C LYS A 152 -2.02 -43.41 19.21
N VAL A 153 -0.83 -43.96 19.05
CA VAL A 153 -0.61 -45.41 18.92
C VAL A 153 -0.68 -46.08 20.30
N PHE A 154 -0.10 -45.44 21.31
CA PHE A 154 -0.14 -45.94 22.68
C PHE A 154 -1.56 -46.03 23.25
N VAL A 155 -2.41 -45.03 23.04
CA VAL A 155 -3.80 -44.99 23.55
C VAL A 155 -4.66 -46.14 22.99
N GLN A 156 -4.34 -46.66 21.80
CA GLN A 156 -5.09 -47.75 21.15
C GLN A 156 -4.79 -49.11 21.80
N GLU A 157 -3.51 -49.39 22.08
CA GLU A 157 -3.06 -50.67 22.64
C GLU A 157 -1.98 -50.45 23.72
N PRO A 158 -2.32 -49.84 24.86
CA PRO A 158 -1.33 -49.43 25.86
C PRO A 158 -0.57 -50.61 26.47
N ASP A 159 -1.23 -51.77 26.61
CA ASP A 159 -0.64 -53.03 27.11
C ASP A 159 0.42 -53.62 26.17
N ALA A 160 0.44 -53.23 24.88
CA ALA A 160 1.46 -53.69 23.93
C ALA A 160 2.81 -52.99 24.16
N TYR A 161 2.80 -51.78 24.72
CA TYR A 161 3.98 -50.91 24.82
C TYR A 161 4.48 -50.74 26.26
N VAL A 162 3.61 -50.83 27.26
CA VAL A 162 4.00 -50.77 28.68
C VAL A 162 3.54 -52.05 29.36
N GLN A 163 4.50 -52.91 29.71
CA GLN A 163 4.22 -54.17 30.40
C GLN A 163 4.04 -53.99 31.91
N ASP A 164 4.50 -52.87 32.48
CA ASP A 164 4.31 -52.54 33.89
C ASP A 164 2.87 -52.09 34.17
N GLN A 165 2.11 -52.99 34.78
CA GLN A 165 0.71 -52.80 35.14
C GLN A 165 0.49 -51.70 36.20
N GLN A 166 1.48 -51.39 37.05
CA GLN A 166 1.37 -50.26 37.98
C GLN A 166 1.54 -48.94 37.23
N LEU A 167 2.48 -48.87 36.30
CA LEU A 167 2.70 -47.68 35.47
C LEU A 167 1.49 -47.38 34.56
N LEU A 168 0.90 -48.39 33.93
CA LEU A 168 -0.34 -48.23 33.15
C LEU A 168 -1.50 -47.69 33.98
N ARG A 169 -1.65 -48.18 35.21
CA ARG A 169 -2.69 -47.69 36.12
C ARG A 169 -2.50 -46.21 36.48
N ILE A 170 -1.24 -45.76 36.61
CA ILE A 170 -0.92 -44.33 36.81
C ILE A 170 -1.29 -43.54 35.57
N ILE A 171 -0.88 -44.01 34.38
CA ILE A 171 -1.14 -43.33 33.10
C ILE A 171 -2.64 -43.19 32.85
N PHE A 172 -3.45 -44.22 33.08
CA PHE A 172 -4.90 -44.18 32.85
C PHE A 172 -5.65 -43.22 33.80
N ASN A 173 -5.05 -42.89 34.94
CA ASN A 173 -5.61 -41.95 35.90
C ASN A 173 -5.21 -40.49 35.64
N LEU A 174 -4.30 -40.22 34.68
CA LEU A 174 -3.93 -38.86 34.30
C LEU A 174 -5.05 -38.18 33.50
N THR A 175 -5.37 -36.94 33.86
CA THR A 175 -6.38 -36.12 33.16
C THR A 175 -6.02 -35.94 31.69
N GLU A 176 -4.74 -35.71 31.41
CA GLU A 176 -4.20 -35.48 30.07
C GLU A 176 -4.29 -36.73 29.18
N TYR A 177 -4.15 -37.92 29.76
CA TYR A 177 -4.36 -39.19 29.04
C TYR A 177 -5.84 -39.41 28.74
N GLN A 178 -6.73 -39.12 29.71
CA GLN A 178 -8.18 -39.25 29.51
C GLN A 178 -8.72 -38.26 28.49
N GLU A 179 -8.20 -37.03 28.47
CA GLU A 179 -8.51 -36.02 27.45
C GLU A 179 -8.04 -36.48 26.06
N MET A 180 -6.78 -36.92 25.92
CA MET A 180 -6.29 -37.44 24.63
C MET A 180 -7.06 -38.66 24.16
N LYS A 181 -7.42 -39.58 25.06
CA LYS A 181 -8.23 -40.76 24.72
C LYS A 181 -9.60 -40.35 24.20
N ARG A 182 -10.25 -39.41 24.88
CA ARG A 182 -11.55 -38.87 24.47
C ARG A 182 -11.45 -38.15 23.11
N GLU A 183 -10.42 -37.35 22.88
CA GLU A 183 -10.18 -36.70 21.58
C GLU A 183 -9.98 -37.73 20.46
N LEU A 184 -9.28 -38.84 20.74
CA LEU A 184 -9.06 -39.90 19.77
C LEU A 184 -10.34 -40.68 19.45
N ASP A 185 -11.18 -40.95 20.47
CA ASP A 185 -12.49 -41.59 20.30
C ASP A 185 -13.45 -40.68 19.51
N GLU A 186 -13.46 -39.37 19.79
CA GLU A 186 -14.22 -38.38 19.01
C GLU A 186 -13.69 -38.29 17.57
N MET A 187 -12.38 -38.33 17.35
CA MET A 187 -11.76 -38.32 16.02
C MET A 187 -12.15 -39.57 15.21
N LYS A 188 -12.24 -40.74 15.87
CA LYS A 188 -12.68 -41.99 15.22
C LYS A 188 -14.10 -41.90 14.70
N ILE A 189 -15.01 -41.37 15.52
CA ILE A 189 -16.42 -41.13 15.12
C ILE A 189 -16.48 -40.17 13.93
N LEU A 190 -15.69 -39.09 13.95
CA LEU A 190 -15.63 -38.14 12.85
C LEU A 190 -15.03 -38.75 11.57
N LEU A 191 -14.03 -39.64 11.67
CA LEU A 191 -13.47 -40.36 10.53
C LEU A 191 -14.47 -41.30 9.88
N GLU A 192 -15.29 -42.00 10.67
CA GLU A 192 -16.38 -42.84 10.18
C GLU A 192 -17.43 -42.02 9.41
N ASP A 193 -17.81 -40.85 9.94
CA ASP A 193 -18.69 -39.92 9.22
C ASP A 193 -18.05 -39.35 7.95
N ILE A 194 -16.75 -39.01 7.95
CA ILE A 194 -16.01 -38.53 6.77
C ILE A 194 -16.01 -39.62 5.69
N THR A 195 -15.63 -40.85 6.05
CA THR A 195 -15.60 -41.95 5.10
C THR A 195 -16.99 -42.19 4.52
N LYS A 196 -18.04 -42.22 5.34
CA LYS A 196 -19.42 -42.33 4.87
C LYS A 196 -19.81 -41.20 3.91
N LEU A 197 -19.52 -39.95 4.27
CA LEU A 197 -19.81 -38.78 3.42
C LEU A 197 -19.07 -38.86 2.08
N HIS A 198 -17.81 -39.28 2.06
CA HIS A 198 -17.04 -39.50 0.83
C HIS A 198 -17.64 -40.60 -0.05
N HIS A 199 -18.13 -41.70 0.53
CA HIS A 199 -18.83 -42.76 -0.22
C HIS A 199 -20.14 -42.25 -0.84
N GLU A 200 -20.80 -41.31 -0.16
CA GLU A 200 -22.02 -40.66 -0.64
C GLU A 200 -21.74 -39.41 -1.52
N GLY A 201 -20.47 -39.16 -1.85
CA GLY A 201 -20.05 -38.11 -2.80
C GLY A 201 -19.94 -36.70 -2.22
N VAL A 202 -19.90 -36.57 -0.88
CA VAL A 202 -19.86 -35.30 -0.16
C VAL A 202 -18.45 -35.03 0.37
N PHE A 203 -17.67 -34.23 -0.37
CA PHE A 203 -16.28 -33.92 -0.06
C PHE A 203 -16.06 -32.47 0.42
N SER A 204 -17.01 -31.59 0.14
CA SER A 204 -16.91 -30.14 0.38
C SER A 204 -18.15 -29.58 1.06
N ILE A 205 -18.02 -28.37 1.63
CA ILE A 205 -19.16 -27.63 2.19
C ILE A 205 -20.23 -27.34 1.15
N GLU A 206 -19.85 -27.09 -0.09
CA GLU A 206 -20.81 -26.92 -1.18
C GLU A 206 -21.66 -28.18 -1.39
N GLN A 207 -21.06 -29.36 -1.37
CA GLN A 207 -21.78 -30.62 -1.52
C GLN A 207 -22.60 -30.93 -0.27
N TRP A 208 -22.08 -30.62 0.93
CA TRP A 208 -22.81 -30.76 2.19
C TRP A 208 -24.07 -29.89 2.21
N ARG A 209 -24.04 -28.68 1.62
CA ARG A 209 -25.21 -27.81 1.49
C ARG A 209 -26.40 -28.54 0.87
N ASP A 210 -26.15 -29.26 -0.21
CA ASP A 210 -27.15 -29.90 -1.07
C ASP A 210 -27.44 -31.38 -0.73
N TYR A 211 -26.84 -31.90 0.35
CA TYR A 211 -26.97 -33.30 0.75
C TYR A 211 -28.26 -33.57 1.54
N ASP A 212 -29.08 -34.53 1.10
CA ASP A 212 -30.37 -34.87 1.72
C ASP A 212 -30.22 -35.82 2.93
N GLY A 213 -29.12 -36.57 3.02
CA GLY A 213 -28.88 -37.60 4.04
C GLY A 213 -28.35 -37.07 5.39
N LYS A 214 -28.51 -35.78 5.69
CA LYS A 214 -27.90 -35.14 6.88
C LYS A 214 -28.29 -35.79 8.21
N ASP A 215 -29.48 -36.40 8.29
CA ASP A 215 -29.95 -37.12 9.48
C ASP A 215 -29.24 -38.46 9.72
N THR A 216 -28.47 -38.94 8.74
CA THR A 216 -27.71 -40.19 8.83
C THR A 216 -26.28 -40.00 9.34
N VAL A 217 -25.84 -38.74 9.52
CA VAL A 217 -24.54 -38.34 10.07
C VAL A 217 -24.68 -38.11 11.57
N THR A 218 -23.62 -38.35 12.35
CA THR A 218 -23.71 -38.14 13.80
C THR A 218 -24.04 -36.67 14.14
N PRO A 219 -24.74 -36.42 15.27
CA PRO A 219 -25.07 -35.06 15.69
C PRO A 219 -23.86 -34.13 15.80
N LEU A 220 -22.69 -34.67 16.16
CA LEU A 220 -21.44 -33.93 16.31
C LEU A 220 -20.91 -33.44 14.96
N ALA A 221 -20.74 -34.35 13.99
CA ALA A 221 -20.26 -33.99 12.65
C ALA A 221 -21.23 -33.04 11.93
N ARG A 222 -22.53 -33.34 12.00
CA ARG A 222 -23.59 -32.48 11.44
C ARG A 222 -23.56 -31.07 12.06
N GLY A 223 -23.35 -30.97 13.36
CA GLY A 223 -23.23 -29.69 14.07
C GLY A 223 -22.06 -28.84 13.56
N LYS A 224 -20.88 -29.44 13.42
CA LYS A 224 -19.66 -28.77 12.90
C LYS A 224 -19.84 -28.30 11.45
N LEU A 225 -20.33 -29.17 10.56
CA LEU A 225 -20.52 -28.83 9.15
C LEU A 225 -21.61 -27.76 8.95
N ASN A 226 -22.70 -27.81 9.70
CA ASN A 226 -23.74 -26.78 9.66
C ASN A 226 -23.24 -25.43 10.21
N ALA A 227 -22.42 -25.43 11.25
CA ALA A 227 -21.80 -24.21 11.77
C ALA A 227 -20.87 -23.58 10.72
N ALA A 228 -20.05 -24.39 10.04
CA ALA A 228 -19.18 -23.93 8.96
C ALA A 228 -19.98 -23.39 7.76
N LEU A 229 -21.01 -24.12 7.31
CA LEU A 229 -21.87 -23.67 6.21
C LEU A 229 -22.61 -22.38 6.55
N THR A 230 -23.08 -22.23 7.80
CA THR A 230 -23.72 -21.00 8.30
C THR A 230 -22.74 -19.84 8.28
N GLN A 231 -21.49 -20.05 8.70
CA GLN A 231 -20.44 -19.04 8.65
C GLN A 231 -20.18 -18.58 7.21
N VAL A 232 -20.07 -19.51 6.25
CA VAL A 232 -19.85 -19.21 4.83
C VAL A 232 -21.00 -18.39 4.26
N LEU A 233 -22.25 -18.86 4.42
CA LEU A 233 -23.44 -18.16 3.90
C LEU A 233 -23.64 -16.79 4.55
N THR A 234 -23.41 -16.68 5.86
CA THR A 234 -23.50 -15.40 6.58
C THR A 234 -22.43 -14.43 6.12
N GLU A 235 -21.21 -14.90 5.87
CA GLU A 235 -20.12 -14.07 5.37
C GLU A 235 -20.33 -13.66 3.91
N GLU A 236 -20.90 -14.53 3.07
CA GLU A 236 -21.31 -14.18 1.70
C GLU A 236 -22.41 -13.12 1.69
N ARG A 237 -23.45 -13.29 2.51
CA ARG A 237 -24.51 -12.30 2.70
C ARG A 237 -23.95 -10.99 3.25
N ARG A 238 -23.10 -11.05 4.28
CA ARG A 238 -22.42 -9.88 4.86
C ARG A 238 -21.57 -9.19 3.81
N LYS A 239 -20.83 -9.93 2.97
CA LYS A 239 -20.06 -9.36 1.85
C LYS A 239 -20.96 -8.79 0.77
N ALA A 240 -22.11 -9.37 0.47
CA ALA A 240 -23.07 -8.86 -0.50
C ALA A 240 -23.76 -7.58 0.01
N GLU A 241 -24.22 -7.58 1.26
CA GLU A 241 -24.76 -6.41 1.97
C GLU A 241 -23.69 -5.33 2.14
N GLU A 242 -22.44 -5.71 2.43
CA GLU A 242 -21.32 -4.78 2.56
C GLU A 242 -20.84 -4.28 1.18
N ARG A 243 -20.95 -5.06 0.10
CA ARG A 243 -20.78 -4.58 -1.28
C ARG A 243 -21.87 -3.57 -1.62
N LEU A 244 -23.14 -3.89 -1.32
CA LEU A 244 -24.27 -2.97 -1.51
C LEU A 244 -24.08 -1.68 -0.69
N ARG A 245 -23.59 -1.79 0.55
CA ARG A 245 -23.29 -0.68 1.46
C ARG A 245 -22.02 0.10 1.08
N ARG A 246 -21.00 -0.56 0.50
CA ARG A 246 -19.76 0.07 -0.03
C ARG A 246 -19.98 0.72 -1.39
N THR A 247 -21.02 0.32 -2.13
CA THR A 247 -21.50 0.99 -3.35
C THR A 247 -22.42 2.17 -3.02
N GLN A 248 -23.01 2.26 -1.81
CA GLN A 248 -23.97 3.31 -1.46
C GLN A 248 -23.94 3.74 0.03
N GLU A 249 -23.44 4.94 0.27
CA GLU A 249 -24.03 5.89 1.24
C GLU A 249 -25.11 6.71 0.51
N MET A 250 -26.16 6.07 -0.04
CA MET A 250 -27.15 6.79 -0.82
C MET A 250 -28.04 7.65 0.10
N LYS A 251 -27.79 8.96 0.09
CA LYS A 251 -28.83 9.96 0.34
C LYS A 251 -29.78 9.91 -0.85
N PHE A 252 -31.08 9.86 -0.60
CA PHE A 252 -32.03 9.95 -1.70
C PHE A 252 -31.91 11.32 -2.37
N THR A 253 -31.95 11.33 -3.70
CA THR A 253 -32.02 12.55 -4.51
C THR A 253 -33.35 12.53 -5.27
N ILE A 254 -33.74 13.66 -5.85
CA ILE A 254 -35.00 13.72 -6.59
C ILE A 254 -35.02 12.77 -7.81
N SER A 255 -33.86 12.34 -8.30
CA SER A 255 -33.69 11.36 -9.37
C SER A 255 -33.69 9.90 -8.92
N THR A 256 -33.65 9.61 -7.61
CA THR A 256 -33.68 8.21 -7.11
C THR A 256 -34.90 7.47 -7.62
N THR A 257 -34.69 6.27 -8.15
CA THR A 257 -35.75 5.44 -8.71
C THR A 257 -36.68 4.88 -7.62
N ILE A 258 -37.93 4.59 -7.98
CA ILE A 258 -38.90 3.97 -7.05
C ILE A 258 -38.39 2.62 -6.52
N GLU A 259 -37.68 1.86 -7.36
CA GLU A 259 -37.06 0.59 -6.96
C GLU A 259 -36.02 0.79 -5.85
N GLU A 260 -35.10 1.73 -6.01
CA GLU A 260 -34.07 2.03 -5.00
C GLU A 260 -34.68 2.50 -3.66
N VAL A 261 -35.84 3.17 -3.70
CA VAL A 261 -36.52 3.62 -2.49
C VAL A 261 -37.21 2.47 -1.76
N LEU A 262 -37.96 1.64 -2.49
CA LEU A 262 -38.76 0.57 -1.88
C LEU A 262 -37.90 -0.60 -1.39
N PHE A 263 -36.80 -0.89 -2.06
CA PHE A 263 -35.90 -1.99 -1.71
C PHE A 263 -34.65 -1.53 -0.92
N LYS A 264 -34.66 -0.30 -0.37
CA LYS A 264 -33.50 0.31 0.32
C LYS A 264 -32.95 -0.64 1.41
N ARG A 265 -31.64 -0.93 1.31
CA ARG A 265 -30.77 -1.58 2.33
C ARG A 265 -30.95 -3.08 2.60
N LYS A 266 -31.62 -3.86 1.74
CA LYS A 266 -31.72 -5.31 1.95
C LYS A 266 -31.43 -6.10 0.67
N VAL A 267 -30.75 -7.24 0.83
CA VAL A 267 -30.71 -8.29 -0.20
C VAL A 267 -32.13 -8.82 -0.35
N ARG A 268 -32.62 -8.92 -1.60
CA ARG A 268 -33.95 -9.45 -1.90
C ARG A 268 -34.10 -10.84 -1.29
N VAL A 269 -35.08 -11.01 -0.42
CA VAL A 269 -35.31 -12.30 0.26
C VAL A 269 -36.34 -13.15 -0.47
N ASN A 270 -37.21 -12.57 -1.30
CA ASN A 270 -38.15 -13.31 -2.14
C ASN A 270 -37.45 -14.23 -3.16
N GLU A 271 -36.27 -13.81 -3.65
CA GLU A 271 -35.40 -14.54 -4.58
C GLU A 271 -34.46 -15.53 -3.86
N MET A 272 -34.53 -15.65 -2.53
CA MET A 272 -33.77 -16.65 -1.79
C MET A 272 -34.33 -18.05 -2.05
N LYS A 273 -33.45 -19.05 -2.18
CA LYS A 273 -33.85 -20.45 -2.31
C LYS A 273 -34.34 -21.01 -0.97
N LEU A 274 -35.37 -21.84 -1.01
CA LEU A 274 -35.96 -22.46 0.17
C LEU A 274 -34.92 -23.22 1.00
N ASN A 275 -34.10 -24.08 0.37
CA ASN A 275 -33.09 -24.86 1.09
C ASN A 275 -32.02 -23.99 1.79
N ASP A 276 -31.68 -22.82 1.24
CA ASP A 276 -30.74 -21.89 1.87
C ASP A 276 -31.34 -21.30 3.15
N PHE A 277 -32.62 -20.91 3.11
CA PHE A 277 -33.36 -20.45 4.28
C PHE A 277 -33.51 -21.54 5.35
N LEU A 278 -33.92 -22.76 4.96
CA LEU A 278 -34.08 -23.88 5.89
C LEU A 278 -32.76 -24.23 6.59
N THR A 279 -31.64 -24.13 5.87
CA THR A 279 -30.31 -24.43 6.41
C THR A 279 -29.84 -23.34 7.36
N MET A 280 -29.94 -22.07 6.97
CA MET A 280 -29.42 -20.94 7.73
C MET A 280 -30.25 -20.62 8.99
N GLU A 281 -31.57 -20.68 8.90
CA GLU A 281 -32.47 -20.18 9.95
C GLU A 281 -33.18 -21.31 10.72
N LEU A 282 -33.26 -22.51 10.13
CA LEU A 282 -34.04 -23.63 10.67
C LEU A 282 -33.22 -24.91 10.88
N GLY A 283 -31.89 -24.84 10.77
CA GLY A 283 -30.97 -25.92 11.09
C GLY A 283 -30.99 -27.10 10.10
N GLY A 284 -31.44 -26.86 8.86
CA GLY A 284 -31.52 -27.85 7.79
C GLY A 284 -32.78 -28.71 7.81
N ARG A 285 -33.73 -28.44 8.71
CA ARG A 285 -35.00 -29.18 8.78
C ARG A 285 -35.83 -28.92 7.52
N GLY A 286 -36.23 -30.00 6.84
CA GLY A 286 -37.07 -29.95 5.63
C GLY A 286 -36.31 -29.72 4.32
N VAL A 287 -34.97 -29.74 4.34
CA VAL A 287 -34.14 -29.70 3.11
C VAL A 287 -34.37 -30.98 2.32
N MET A 288 -34.69 -30.83 1.03
CA MET A 288 -34.89 -31.92 0.09
C MET A 288 -34.42 -31.51 -1.31
N ALA A 289 -33.95 -32.46 -2.13
CA ALA A 289 -33.57 -32.21 -3.52
C ALA A 289 -34.70 -31.57 -4.35
N THR A 290 -35.95 -31.97 -4.13
CA THR A 290 -37.11 -31.46 -4.88
C THR A 290 -37.41 -29.97 -4.65
N ASN A 291 -36.89 -29.40 -3.56
CA ASN A 291 -37.17 -28.02 -3.16
C ASN A 291 -35.99 -27.07 -3.42
N ARG A 292 -34.93 -27.56 -4.07
CA ARG A 292 -33.64 -26.86 -4.26
C ARG A 292 -33.74 -25.59 -5.11
N SER A 293 -34.63 -25.56 -6.08
CA SER A 293 -34.85 -24.41 -6.97
C SER A 293 -36.06 -23.55 -6.56
N VAL A 294 -36.77 -23.94 -5.50
CA VAL A 294 -37.97 -23.23 -5.06
C VAL A 294 -37.56 -21.93 -4.37
N LEU A 295 -38.10 -20.82 -4.86
CA LEU A 295 -37.90 -19.50 -4.24
C LEU A 295 -38.82 -19.32 -3.04
N LEU A 296 -38.44 -18.51 -2.07
CA LEU A 296 -39.27 -18.25 -0.90
C LEU A 296 -40.63 -17.64 -1.27
N GLU A 297 -40.70 -16.80 -2.30
CA GLU A 297 -41.98 -16.31 -2.81
C GLU A 297 -42.93 -17.45 -3.23
N GLU A 298 -42.40 -18.50 -3.86
CA GLU A 298 -43.22 -19.63 -4.31
C GLU A 298 -43.60 -20.53 -3.13
N PHE A 299 -42.68 -20.72 -2.20
CA PHE A 299 -42.90 -21.52 -1.00
C PHE A 299 -44.02 -20.94 -0.11
N PHE A 300 -43.97 -19.65 0.20
CA PHE A 300 -44.96 -19.03 1.10
C PHE A 300 -46.37 -18.90 0.49
N LYS A 301 -46.54 -19.16 -0.83
CA LYS A 301 -47.88 -19.27 -1.45
C LYS A 301 -48.59 -20.55 -1.01
N ASP A 302 -47.87 -21.65 -0.90
CA ASP A 302 -48.39 -22.93 -0.41
C ASP A 302 -47.27 -23.80 0.20
N PRO A 303 -46.96 -23.61 1.50
CA PRO A 303 -45.90 -24.35 2.17
C PRO A 303 -46.12 -25.86 2.21
N THR A 304 -47.37 -26.32 2.15
CA THR A 304 -47.75 -27.73 2.25
C THR A 304 -47.39 -28.53 0.99
N LYS A 305 -47.27 -27.85 -0.15
CA LYS A 305 -46.81 -28.43 -1.41
C LYS A 305 -45.34 -28.88 -1.36
N TYR A 306 -44.53 -28.12 -0.63
CA TYR A 306 -43.07 -28.29 -0.59
C TYR A 306 -42.61 -29.06 0.65
N ILE A 307 -43.22 -28.83 1.82
CA ILE A 307 -42.95 -29.60 3.04
C ILE A 307 -44.14 -30.52 3.33
N ARG A 308 -44.04 -31.77 2.87
CA ARG A 308 -45.11 -32.78 2.98
C ARG A 308 -45.28 -33.34 4.38
N ASP A 309 -44.23 -33.29 5.20
CA ASP A 309 -44.30 -33.69 6.61
C ASP A 309 -44.98 -32.59 7.43
N LYS A 310 -46.22 -32.86 7.82
CA LYS A 310 -47.06 -31.95 8.61
C LYS A 310 -46.48 -31.64 9.99
N GLY A 311 -45.75 -32.59 10.60
CA GLY A 311 -45.10 -32.41 11.90
C GLY A 311 -43.89 -31.48 11.81
N VAL A 312 -43.09 -31.59 10.74
CA VAL A 312 -41.95 -30.71 10.47
C VAL A 312 -42.43 -29.29 10.15
N LEU A 313 -43.42 -29.15 9.26
CA LEU A 313 -43.96 -27.84 8.88
C LEU A 313 -44.56 -27.10 10.08
N ASN A 314 -45.34 -27.77 10.94
CA ASN A 314 -45.90 -27.16 12.15
C ASN A 314 -44.80 -26.65 13.10
N LYS A 315 -43.71 -27.41 13.27
CA LYS A 315 -42.58 -26.97 14.10
C LYS A 315 -41.87 -25.75 13.51
N MET A 316 -41.76 -25.66 12.18
CA MET A 316 -41.17 -24.51 11.49
C MET A 316 -42.03 -23.24 11.66
N GLN A 317 -43.35 -23.36 11.49
CA GLN A 317 -44.29 -22.24 11.56
C GLN A 317 -44.37 -21.59 12.95
N ILE A 318 -44.00 -22.31 14.00
CA ILE A 318 -43.93 -21.78 15.37
C ILE A 318 -42.69 -20.90 15.60
N THR A 319 -41.69 -20.93 14.69
CA THR A 319 -40.44 -20.18 14.88
C THR A 319 -40.56 -18.71 14.46
N ASP A 320 -39.92 -17.82 15.23
CA ASP A 320 -39.80 -16.39 14.90
C ASP A 320 -39.11 -16.16 13.56
N ALA A 321 -38.17 -17.02 13.18
CA ALA A 321 -37.46 -16.92 11.91
C ALA A 321 -38.39 -17.12 10.71
N TYR A 322 -39.31 -18.09 10.78
CA TYR A 322 -40.33 -18.32 9.75
C TYR A 322 -41.26 -17.11 9.61
N ALA A 323 -41.81 -16.60 10.72
CA ALA A 323 -42.73 -15.47 10.71
C ALA A 323 -42.10 -14.17 10.17
N ARG A 324 -40.83 -13.90 10.52
CA ARG A 324 -40.08 -12.74 9.98
C ARG A 324 -39.86 -12.85 8.48
N MET A 325 -39.50 -14.05 8.00
CA MET A 325 -39.19 -14.27 6.59
C MET A 325 -40.46 -14.21 5.72
N GLU A 326 -41.54 -14.82 6.19
CA GLU A 326 -42.86 -14.74 5.53
C GLU A 326 -43.33 -13.28 5.39
N GLY A 327 -43.16 -12.48 6.45
CA GLY A 327 -43.48 -11.05 6.43
C GLY A 327 -42.66 -10.28 5.39
N ALA A 328 -41.33 -10.49 5.36
CA ALA A 328 -40.44 -9.78 4.45
C ALA A 328 -40.70 -10.12 2.97
N VAL A 329 -40.93 -11.39 2.65
CA VAL A 329 -41.26 -11.83 1.28
C VAL A 329 -42.59 -11.23 0.82
N ARG A 330 -43.59 -11.19 1.71
CA ARG A 330 -44.88 -10.57 1.40
C ARG A 330 -44.75 -9.07 1.11
N ASP A 331 -43.93 -8.35 1.89
CA ASP A 331 -43.70 -6.91 1.69
C ASP A 331 -42.99 -6.63 0.35
N GLU A 332 -41.99 -7.44 -0.02
CA GLU A 332 -41.29 -7.31 -1.32
C GLU A 332 -42.22 -7.56 -2.52
N ILE A 333 -43.13 -8.55 -2.44
CA ILE A 333 -44.13 -8.81 -3.49
C ILE A 333 -45.08 -7.62 -3.65
N ILE A 334 -45.46 -6.97 -2.55
CA ILE A 334 -46.31 -5.77 -2.57
C ILE A 334 -45.58 -4.60 -3.23
N PHE A 335 -44.31 -4.38 -2.89
CA PHE A 335 -43.48 -3.35 -3.52
C PHE A 335 -43.33 -3.55 -5.02
N GLU A 336 -43.11 -4.80 -5.46
CA GLU A 336 -42.96 -5.12 -6.88
C GLU A 336 -44.24 -4.83 -7.68
N LYS A 337 -45.40 -5.22 -7.14
CA LYS A 337 -46.71 -4.91 -7.73
C LYS A 337 -46.97 -3.41 -7.80
N ASP A 338 -46.68 -2.69 -6.73
CA ASP A 338 -46.92 -1.24 -6.67
C ASP A 338 -45.96 -0.46 -7.56
N ARG A 339 -44.69 -0.89 -7.66
CA ARG A 339 -43.71 -0.38 -8.62
C ARG A 339 -44.21 -0.50 -10.05
N SER A 340 -44.74 -1.67 -10.43
CA SER A 340 -45.30 -1.91 -11.77
C SER A 340 -46.49 -0.98 -12.07
N LYS A 341 -47.41 -0.80 -11.10
CA LYS A 341 -48.52 0.15 -11.22
C LYS A 341 -48.06 1.59 -11.41
N LEU A 342 -47.04 2.02 -10.67
CA LEU A 342 -46.47 3.36 -10.78
C LEU A 342 -45.78 3.58 -12.13
N ARG A 343 -45.00 2.60 -12.59
CA ARG A 343 -44.34 2.63 -13.90
C ARG A 343 -45.35 2.76 -15.04
N ASN A 344 -46.45 2.02 -14.99
CA ASN A 344 -47.53 2.10 -15.98
C ASN A 344 -48.23 3.48 -16.01
N LYS A 345 -48.11 4.25 -14.93
CA LYS A 345 -48.61 5.62 -14.80
C LYS A 345 -47.53 6.70 -15.01
N GLY A 346 -46.36 6.31 -15.51
CA GLY A 346 -45.26 7.23 -15.81
C GLY A 346 -44.45 7.69 -14.59
N VAL A 347 -44.61 7.05 -13.42
CA VAL A 347 -43.87 7.38 -12.19
C VAL A 347 -42.74 6.37 -11.98
N SER A 348 -41.51 6.75 -12.30
CA SER A 348 -40.32 5.89 -12.22
C SER A 348 -39.29 6.31 -11.16
N ASN A 349 -39.40 7.53 -10.63
CA ASN A 349 -38.48 8.10 -9.63
C ASN A 349 -39.19 9.04 -8.65
N LEU A 350 -38.46 9.53 -7.64
CA LEU A 350 -38.99 10.44 -6.61
C LEU A 350 -39.51 11.78 -7.19
N LEU A 351 -38.93 12.29 -8.28
CA LEU A 351 -39.46 13.44 -9.00
C LEU A 351 -40.86 13.15 -9.55
N GLY A 352 -41.02 12.01 -10.21
CA GLY A 352 -42.32 11.54 -10.71
C GLY A 352 -43.32 11.35 -9.58
N TRP A 353 -42.89 10.80 -8.45
CA TRP A 353 -43.73 10.64 -7.25
C TRP A 353 -44.16 11.98 -6.64
N SER A 354 -43.27 12.97 -6.63
CA SER A 354 -43.56 14.31 -6.12
C SER A 354 -44.63 15.04 -6.93
N LYS A 355 -44.67 14.79 -8.26
CA LYS A 355 -45.60 15.41 -9.22
C LYS A 355 -46.85 14.57 -9.48
N ALA A 356 -46.92 13.35 -8.96
CA ALA A 356 -48.02 12.43 -9.22
C ALA A 356 -49.34 12.96 -8.66
N ALA A 357 -50.40 12.91 -9.48
CA ALA A 357 -51.75 13.29 -9.07
C ALA A 357 -52.29 12.38 -7.95
N ALA A 358 -53.22 12.89 -7.15
CA ALA A 358 -53.75 12.16 -5.98
C ALA A 358 -54.33 10.78 -6.33
N ASN A 359 -55.00 10.65 -7.49
CA ASN A 359 -55.52 9.39 -8.01
C ASN A 359 -54.44 8.39 -8.49
N VAL A 360 -53.20 8.85 -8.71
CA VAL A 360 -52.03 7.99 -8.95
C VAL A 360 -51.49 7.47 -7.63
N LYS A 361 -51.37 8.34 -6.62
CA LYS A 361 -50.87 7.97 -5.29
C LYS A 361 -51.79 7.00 -4.54
N THR A 362 -53.10 7.02 -4.79
CA THR A 362 -54.05 6.07 -4.19
C THR A 362 -54.02 4.66 -4.79
N THR A 363 -53.26 4.42 -5.87
CA THR A 363 -53.19 3.09 -6.50
C THR A 363 -52.13 2.15 -5.94
N VAL A 364 -51.26 2.67 -5.07
CA VAL A 364 -50.27 1.88 -4.32
C VAL A 364 -50.76 1.65 -2.89
N HIS A 365 -50.21 0.65 -2.22
CA HIS A 365 -50.52 0.37 -0.82
C HIS A 365 -49.98 1.48 0.09
N ASN A 366 -50.62 1.69 1.24
CA ASN A 366 -50.24 2.74 2.20
C ASN A 366 -48.78 2.61 2.64
N PHE A 367 -48.28 1.39 2.86
CA PHE A 367 -46.89 1.17 3.24
C PHE A 367 -45.88 1.62 2.15
N THR A 368 -46.16 1.34 0.88
CA THR A 368 -45.39 1.83 -0.27
C THR A 368 -45.44 3.36 -0.35
N LYS A 369 -46.63 3.93 -0.17
CA LYS A 369 -46.85 5.37 -0.16
C LYS A 369 -46.05 6.05 0.94
N ASP A 370 -46.12 5.52 2.16
CA ASP A 370 -45.42 6.06 3.34
C ASP A 370 -43.90 5.97 3.16
N ALA A 371 -43.38 4.90 2.55
CA ALA A 371 -41.96 4.77 2.24
C ALA A 371 -41.49 5.81 1.21
N LEU A 372 -42.27 6.03 0.14
CA LEU A 372 -41.97 7.03 -0.88
C LEU A 372 -42.13 8.47 -0.36
N ASP A 373 -43.14 8.72 0.46
CA ASP A 373 -43.35 10.02 1.11
C ASP A 373 -42.27 10.28 2.16
N ALA A 374 -41.84 9.29 2.94
CA ALA A 374 -40.72 9.41 3.87
C ALA A 374 -39.39 9.66 3.14
N ALA A 375 -39.15 8.99 2.01
CA ALA A 375 -37.98 9.24 1.16
C ALA A 375 -38.02 10.63 0.51
N LEU A 376 -39.20 11.09 0.07
CA LEU A 376 -39.39 12.44 -0.43
C LEU A 376 -39.21 13.48 0.68
N GLU A 377 -39.63 13.18 1.91
CA GLU A 377 -39.37 14.02 3.08
C GLU A 377 -37.89 13.96 3.53
N GLU A 378 -37.16 12.87 3.29
CA GLU A 378 -35.68 12.80 3.44
C GLU A 378 -34.99 13.69 2.39
N VAL A 379 -35.55 13.79 1.17
CA VAL A 379 -35.10 14.74 0.13
C VAL A 379 -35.47 16.19 0.48
N ARG A 380 -36.62 16.42 1.15
CA ARG A 380 -37.15 17.76 1.48
C ARG A 380 -36.68 18.33 2.82
N ASN A 381 -36.27 17.49 3.76
CA ASN A 381 -35.66 17.90 5.03
C ASN A 381 -34.14 17.77 4.90
N PRO A 382 -33.42 18.85 4.56
CA PRO A 382 -31.99 18.80 4.37
C PRO A 382 -31.30 18.88 5.74
N THR A 383 -31.50 17.89 6.61
CA THR A 383 -30.64 17.75 7.79
C THR A 383 -29.23 17.28 7.36
N THR A 384 -29.00 17.04 6.06
CA THR A 384 -27.67 16.67 5.53
C THR A 384 -27.38 17.17 4.11
N THR A 385 -28.04 18.23 3.63
CA THR A 385 -27.60 18.97 2.43
C THR A 385 -27.18 20.36 2.88
N SER A 386 -25.96 20.47 3.36
CA SER A 386 -25.37 21.76 3.71
C SER A 386 -25.39 22.65 2.48
N ALA A 387 -25.98 23.84 2.57
CA ALA A 387 -25.65 24.96 1.68
C ALA A 387 -24.11 25.02 1.52
N PRO A 388 -23.58 25.46 0.37
CA PRO A 388 -22.14 25.44 0.18
C PRO A 388 -21.51 26.29 1.27
N GLU A 389 -20.55 25.71 2.00
CA GLU A 389 -19.99 26.38 3.15
C GLU A 389 -19.13 27.54 2.65
N LYS A 390 -19.50 28.76 3.07
CA LYS A 390 -18.74 29.97 2.74
C LYS A 390 -17.53 30.03 3.67
N LEU A 391 -16.34 29.92 3.08
CA LEU A 391 -15.07 29.96 3.80
C LEU A 391 -14.56 31.41 3.83
N GLU A 392 -14.99 32.16 4.84
CA GLU A 392 -14.66 33.59 4.97
C GLU A 392 -13.17 33.84 5.22
N GLY A 393 -12.56 34.78 4.49
CA GLY A 393 -11.14 35.14 4.60
C GLY A 393 -10.14 34.11 4.05
N TYR A 394 -10.61 32.96 3.53
CA TYR A 394 -9.73 31.95 2.94
C TYR A 394 -9.20 32.35 1.56
N TYR A 395 -9.98 33.11 0.78
CA TYR A 395 -9.52 33.67 -0.51
C TYR A 395 -8.28 34.55 -0.28
N GLU A 396 -8.42 35.57 0.58
CA GLU A 396 -7.36 36.51 0.90
C GLU A 396 -6.15 35.84 1.54
N SER A 397 -6.34 34.82 2.36
CA SER A 397 -5.25 34.06 2.98
C SER A 397 -4.39 33.34 1.93
N VAL A 398 -5.02 32.76 0.91
CA VAL A 398 -4.31 32.07 -0.18
C VAL A 398 -3.69 33.08 -1.14
N TYR A 399 -4.43 34.12 -1.52
CA TYR A 399 -3.97 35.15 -2.45
C TYR A 399 -2.76 35.92 -1.88
N ASN A 400 -2.81 36.32 -0.61
CA ASN A 400 -1.74 37.08 0.04
C ASN A 400 -0.70 36.18 0.75
N ALA A 401 -0.53 34.93 0.31
CA ALA A 401 0.44 34.03 0.91
C ALA A 401 1.86 34.62 0.87
N ARG A 402 2.59 34.50 1.99
CA ARG A 402 3.93 35.06 2.17
C ARG A 402 4.98 34.17 1.52
N TRP A 403 5.94 34.80 0.86
CA TRP A 403 7.05 34.13 0.19
C TRP A 403 8.28 34.06 1.07
N HIS A 404 8.96 32.93 1.00
CA HIS A 404 10.32 32.74 1.47
C HIS A 404 11.06 31.86 0.46
N TYR A 405 12.38 31.85 0.52
CA TYR A 405 13.18 30.93 -0.28
C TYR A 405 14.44 30.48 0.46
N VAL A 406 15.00 29.37 0.01
CA VAL A 406 16.19 28.73 0.57
C VAL A 406 17.26 28.65 -0.52
N VAL A 407 18.47 29.06 -0.20
CA VAL A 407 19.64 28.98 -1.08
C VAL A 407 20.74 28.13 -0.43
N GLU A 408 21.53 27.48 -1.27
CA GLU A 408 22.74 26.81 -0.80
C GLU A 408 23.88 27.83 -0.66
N VAL A 409 24.58 27.78 0.48
CA VAL A 409 25.73 28.64 0.76
C VAL A 409 26.95 27.76 1.04
N PRO A 410 27.94 27.74 0.13
CA PRO A 410 29.17 26.98 0.33
C PRO A 410 29.89 27.41 1.61
N GLY A 411 30.16 26.46 2.51
CA GLY A 411 30.81 26.73 3.80
C GLY A 411 29.92 27.34 4.88
N GLY A 412 28.60 27.43 4.65
CA GLY A 412 27.64 27.92 5.65
C GLY A 412 27.47 27.01 6.87
N GLU A 413 27.06 27.58 7.99
CA GLU A 413 26.83 26.86 9.25
C GLU A 413 25.61 25.90 9.19
N GLY A 414 25.60 24.89 10.07
CA GLY A 414 24.48 23.96 10.21
C GLY A 414 24.30 23.04 9.00
N THR A 415 23.28 23.30 8.17
CA THR A 415 23.03 22.52 6.95
C THR A 415 23.73 23.10 5.71
N GLY A 416 24.33 24.29 5.77
CA GLY A 416 24.83 24.99 4.58
C GLY A 416 23.71 25.52 3.68
N MET A 417 22.54 25.78 4.27
CA MET A 417 21.35 26.33 3.60
C MET A 417 20.90 27.58 4.35
N GLU A 418 20.66 28.67 3.62
CA GLU A 418 20.19 29.94 4.18
C GLU A 418 18.75 30.23 3.75
N VAL A 419 17.96 30.77 4.68
CA VAL A 419 16.55 31.11 4.49
C VAL A 419 16.40 32.62 4.35
N HIS A 420 15.75 33.06 3.29
CA HIS A 420 15.46 34.46 3.02
C HIS A 420 13.95 34.71 2.96
N GLU A 421 13.53 35.89 3.41
CA GLU A 421 12.16 36.37 3.31
C GLU A 421 11.93 37.03 1.94
N GLY A 422 10.71 36.89 1.42
CA GLY A 422 10.32 37.46 0.13
C GLY A 422 10.42 36.47 -1.03
N LYS A 423 10.12 36.97 -2.23
CA LYS A 423 10.23 36.20 -3.47
C LYS A 423 11.67 36.34 -3.99
N PRO A 424 12.32 35.25 -4.45
CA PRO A 424 13.67 35.33 -4.97
C PRO A 424 13.74 36.24 -6.21
N GLU A 425 14.82 37.01 -6.34
CA GLU A 425 15.06 37.93 -7.46
C GLU A 425 15.15 37.18 -8.79
N GLN A 426 15.79 36.01 -8.78
CA GLN A 426 15.90 35.11 -9.92
C GLN A 426 15.24 33.76 -9.59
N SER A 427 14.37 33.29 -10.48
CA SER A 427 13.81 31.93 -10.42
C SER A 427 14.63 30.97 -11.29
N TRP A 428 14.27 29.68 -11.29
CA TRP A 428 14.91 28.70 -12.18
C TRP A 428 14.71 29.07 -13.64
N THR A 429 15.77 28.91 -14.43
CA THR A 429 15.75 29.04 -15.88
C THR A 429 15.41 27.71 -16.52
N TYR A 430 14.67 27.75 -17.63
CA TYR A 430 14.31 26.57 -18.39
C TYR A 430 14.64 26.76 -19.86
N ASN A 431 15.28 25.76 -20.46
CA ASN A 431 15.48 25.66 -21.90
C ASN A 431 14.24 25.04 -22.54
N GLU A 432 13.73 25.66 -23.59
CA GLU A 432 12.71 25.06 -24.46
C GLU A 432 13.39 24.07 -25.39
N VAL A 433 12.97 22.81 -25.31
CA VAL A 433 13.48 21.74 -26.17
C VAL A 433 12.30 21.06 -26.86
N GLY A 434 11.89 21.63 -27.99
CA GLY A 434 10.62 21.29 -28.64
C GLY A 434 9.43 21.81 -27.84
N GLU A 435 8.47 20.96 -27.50
CA GLU A 435 7.34 21.32 -26.62
C GLU A 435 7.68 21.22 -25.12
N PHE A 436 8.90 20.88 -24.73
CA PHE A 436 9.25 20.54 -23.36
C PHE A 436 10.15 21.59 -22.69
N LEU A 437 10.13 21.62 -21.36
CA LEU A 437 10.97 22.48 -20.53
C LEU A 437 11.99 21.64 -19.75
N GLU A 438 13.27 21.97 -19.86
CA GLU A 438 14.35 21.39 -19.05
C GLU A 438 15.01 22.48 -18.23
N LYS A 439 15.35 22.17 -16.97
CA LYS A 439 16.06 23.11 -16.11
C LYS A 439 17.41 23.43 -16.77
N ASP A 440 17.68 24.72 -16.93
CA ASP A 440 18.92 25.20 -17.51
C ASP A 440 19.94 25.44 -16.39
N ASP A 441 20.78 24.42 -16.14
CA ASP A 441 21.83 24.49 -15.13
C ASP A 441 23.04 25.34 -15.55
N GLY A 442 23.08 25.84 -16.80
CA GLY A 442 24.22 26.57 -17.36
C GLY A 442 24.11 28.10 -17.30
N VAL A 443 22.95 28.66 -16.95
CA VAL A 443 22.66 30.10 -17.09
C VAL A 443 22.55 30.78 -15.73
N GLN A 444 23.70 31.06 -15.12
CA GLN A 444 23.81 32.00 -14.00
C GLN A 444 23.90 33.43 -14.58
N LYS A 445 22.74 34.00 -14.96
CA LYS A 445 22.67 35.33 -15.61
C LYS A 445 22.91 36.51 -14.65
N SER A 446 23.07 36.28 -13.36
CA SER A 446 23.38 37.30 -12.37
C SER A 446 24.15 36.71 -11.19
N GLY A 447 24.89 37.52 -10.44
CA GLY A 447 25.67 37.09 -9.27
C GLY A 447 24.85 36.62 -8.06
N ALA A 448 23.52 36.47 -8.19
CA ALA A 448 22.64 35.96 -7.15
C ALA A 448 22.38 34.44 -7.34
N THR A 449 22.59 33.65 -6.29
CA THR A 449 22.38 32.20 -6.31
C THR A 449 20.89 31.87 -6.50
N PRO A 450 20.52 31.04 -7.50
CA PRO A 450 19.14 30.58 -7.66
C PRO A 450 18.64 29.85 -6.39
N PRO A 451 17.33 29.94 -6.08
CA PRO A 451 16.77 29.19 -4.96
C PRO A 451 16.89 27.68 -5.19
N VAL A 452 17.16 26.93 -4.12
CA VAL A 452 16.97 25.47 -4.07
C VAL A 452 15.50 25.16 -3.80
N LEU A 453 14.84 26.00 -2.98
CA LEU A 453 13.45 25.82 -2.58
C LEU A 453 12.76 27.18 -2.39
N MET A 454 11.52 27.31 -2.83
CA MET A 454 10.64 28.41 -2.41
C MET A 454 9.56 27.88 -1.47
N VAL A 455 9.07 28.74 -0.58
CA VAL A 455 8.05 28.39 0.40
C VAL A 455 6.95 29.44 0.37
N LEU A 456 5.70 28.98 0.28
CA LEU A 456 4.53 29.85 0.44
C LEU A 456 3.78 29.51 1.73
N THR A 457 3.52 30.55 2.52
CA THR A 457 2.84 30.45 3.81
C THR A 457 1.49 31.17 3.77
N SER A 458 0.40 30.43 3.97
CA SER A 458 -0.96 30.96 4.09
C SER A 458 -1.44 30.88 5.54
N ASP A 459 -1.96 31.99 6.07
CA ASP A 459 -2.32 32.09 7.49
C ASP A 459 -3.44 31.14 7.92
N LYS A 460 -4.39 30.87 7.01
CA LYS A 460 -5.48 29.89 7.13
C LYS A 460 -5.16 28.53 6.48
N GLY A 461 -3.92 28.32 6.05
CA GLY A 461 -3.52 27.09 5.35
C GLY A 461 -4.02 27.00 3.91
N TRP A 462 -4.07 25.80 3.38
CA TRP A 462 -4.34 25.51 1.96
C TRP A 462 -5.49 24.50 1.82
N PRO A 463 -6.16 24.41 0.65
CA PRO A 463 -7.31 23.51 0.48
C PRO A 463 -7.09 22.06 0.94
N TYR A 464 -5.89 21.51 0.74
CA TYR A 464 -5.56 20.15 1.18
C TYR A 464 -5.50 20.00 2.72
N SER A 465 -5.29 21.08 3.47
CA SER A 465 -5.20 21.07 4.93
C SER A 465 -6.51 21.45 5.63
N TRP A 466 -7.48 22.05 4.93
CA TRP A 466 -8.72 22.56 5.55
C TRP A 466 -9.63 21.49 6.16
N ASN A 467 -9.47 20.22 5.77
CA ASN A 467 -10.21 19.10 6.36
C ASN A 467 -9.47 18.38 7.50
N MET A 468 -8.33 18.92 7.97
CA MET A 468 -7.55 18.33 9.07
C MET A 468 -8.00 18.88 10.43
N ILE A 469 -8.15 17.98 11.41
CA ILE A 469 -8.64 18.29 12.77
C ILE A 469 -7.58 19.00 13.65
N GLN A 470 -6.30 18.99 13.24
CA GLN A 470 -5.17 19.55 13.98
C GLN A 470 -4.45 20.65 13.18
N ASP A 471 -3.70 21.52 13.88
CA ASP A 471 -2.91 22.66 13.37
C ASP A 471 -2.59 22.53 11.87
N LEU A 472 -3.31 23.32 11.06
CA LEU A 472 -3.23 23.24 9.62
C LEU A 472 -1.81 23.55 9.15
N PRO A 473 -1.19 22.69 8.33
CA PRO A 473 0.01 23.06 7.59
C PRO A 473 -0.24 24.35 6.82
N LYS A 474 0.51 25.40 7.17
CA LYS A 474 0.46 26.73 6.56
C LYS A 474 1.40 26.86 5.37
N ASP A 475 2.43 26.02 5.34
CA ASP A 475 3.52 26.07 4.38
C ASP A 475 3.40 24.92 3.37
N PHE A 476 3.72 25.19 2.11
CA PHE A 476 4.14 24.17 1.15
C PHE A 476 5.42 24.59 0.44
N PHE A 477 6.09 23.60 -0.15
CA PHE A 477 7.40 23.75 -0.77
C PHE A 477 7.30 23.70 -2.29
N VAL A 478 8.00 24.61 -2.97
CA VAL A 478 8.14 24.67 -4.43
C VAL A 478 9.60 24.44 -4.77
N ASN A 479 9.89 23.33 -5.43
CA ASN A 479 11.18 23.09 -6.06
C ASN A 479 11.10 23.38 -7.57
N CYS A 480 12.21 23.18 -8.27
CA CYS A 480 12.31 23.40 -9.72
C CYS A 480 11.30 22.57 -10.52
N GLU A 481 10.92 21.37 -10.07
CA GLU A 481 9.94 20.53 -10.75
C GLU A 481 8.51 21.04 -10.57
N VAL A 482 8.17 21.58 -9.39
CA VAL A 482 6.87 22.22 -9.15
C VAL A 482 6.73 23.50 -9.96
N GLU A 483 7.79 24.33 -10.03
CA GLU A 483 7.81 25.52 -10.87
C GLU A 483 7.67 25.16 -12.35
N ARG A 484 8.34 24.09 -12.81
CA ARG A 484 8.23 23.62 -14.20
C ARG A 484 6.79 23.26 -14.58
N VAL A 485 6.06 22.60 -13.69
CA VAL A 485 4.64 22.28 -13.91
C VAL A 485 3.84 23.56 -14.14
N TRP A 486 4.09 24.61 -13.35
CA TRP A 486 3.46 25.92 -13.55
C TRP A 486 3.86 26.54 -14.89
N GLN A 487 5.12 26.51 -15.28
CA GLN A 487 5.56 27.08 -16.57
C GLN A 487 4.86 26.42 -17.77
N ILE A 488 4.63 25.09 -17.73
CA ILE A 488 3.87 24.38 -18.77
C ILE A 488 2.42 24.87 -18.80
N VAL A 489 1.75 24.93 -17.65
CA VAL A 489 0.36 25.41 -17.56
C VAL A 489 0.24 26.88 -17.98
N LYS A 490 1.20 27.72 -17.59
CA LYS A 490 1.27 29.13 -17.98
C LYS A 490 1.38 29.29 -19.49
N ARG A 491 2.19 28.47 -20.17
CA ARG A 491 2.28 28.47 -21.64
C ARG A 491 0.95 28.10 -22.29
N ASP A 492 0.24 27.10 -21.76
CA ASP A 492 -1.08 26.72 -22.27
C ASP A 492 -2.12 27.84 -22.11
N LEU A 493 -2.10 28.51 -20.95
CA LEU A 493 -2.96 29.65 -20.68
C LEU A 493 -2.63 30.83 -21.61
N THR A 494 -1.35 31.13 -21.80
CA THR A 494 -0.90 32.21 -22.70
C THR A 494 -1.35 31.96 -24.14
N ASN A 495 -1.19 30.72 -24.61
CA ASN A 495 -1.69 30.31 -25.92
C ASN A 495 -3.22 30.43 -26.01
N TRP A 496 -3.94 30.07 -24.95
CA TRP A 496 -5.39 30.19 -24.91
C TRP A 496 -5.87 31.65 -24.95
N PHE A 497 -5.25 32.54 -24.17
CA PHE A 497 -5.63 33.95 -24.10
C PHE A 497 -5.22 34.76 -25.34
N SER A 498 -4.14 34.38 -26.02
CA SER A 498 -3.66 35.07 -27.23
C SER A 498 -4.50 34.77 -28.49
N ASN A 499 -5.35 33.74 -28.48
CA ASN A 499 -6.13 33.30 -29.65
C ASN A 499 -7.44 34.10 -29.82
N PHE A 500 -7.33 35.42 -30.06
CA PHE A 500 -8.45 36.35 -30.23
C PHE A 500 -9.34 36.08 -31.45
N HIS A 501 -8.91 35.25 -32.41
CA HIS A 501 -9.68 34.87 -33.58
C HIS A 501 -10.07 33.38 -33.50
N LEU A 502 -11.36 33.15 -33.23
CA LEU A 502 -12.05 31.86 -33.18
C LEU A 502 -11.65 30.96 -34.37
N ILE A 503 -11.31 29.69 -34.09
CA ILE A 503 -11.71 28.45 -34.80
C ILE A 503 -10.97 27.20 -34.25
N LEU A 504 -9.74 27.30 -33.72
CA LEU A 504 -8.93 26.08 -33.45
C LEU A 504 -8.88 25.56 -32.01
N ASN A 505 -9.03 26.38 -30.95
CA ASN A 505 -9.00 25.89 -29.55
C ASN A 505 -9.98 26.63 -28.63
N SER A 506 -11.09 25.99 -28.25
CA SER A 506 -12.11 26.54 -27.33
C SER A 506 -11.74 26.48 -25.84
N SER A 507 -10.56 25.95 -25.48
CA SER A 507 -10.09 25.71 -24.12
C SER A 507 -8.56 25.50 -24.13
N PRO A 508 -7.84 25.70 -23.01
CA PRO A 508 -6.43 25.34 -22.94
C PRO A 508 -6.30 23.80 -22.95
N LEU A 509 -5.13 23.31 -23.33
CA LEU A 509 -4.87 21.87 -23.46
C LEU A 509 -5.10 21.17 -22.11
N PRO A 510 -5.96 20.12 -22.05
CA PRO A 510 -6.14 19.35 -20.82
C PRO A 510 -4.82 18.68 -20.42
N ARG A 511 -4.48 18.73 -19.13
CA ARG A 511 -3.22 18.18 -18.60
C ARG A 511 -3.44 17.05 -17.61
N VAL A 512 -2.51 16.09 -17.58
CA VAL A 512 -2.40 15.08 -16.51
C VAL A 512 -1.03 15.16 -15.87
N LEU A 513 -0.97 15.54 -14.59
CA LEU A 513 0.24 15.56 -13.79
C LEU A 513 0.47 14.18 -13.16
N ILE A 514 1.53 13.51 -13.60
CA ILE A 514 1.94 12.18 -13.14
C ILE A 514 3.25 12.31 -12.39
N GLY A 515 3.39 11.60 -11.28
CA GLY A 515 4.66 11.53 -10.55
C GLY A 515 4.57 10.54 -9.40
N THR A 516 5.71 10.22 -8.80
CA THR A 516 5.81 9.22 -7.73
C THR A 516 4.85 9.51 -6.57
N PRO A 517 4.14 8.50 -6.03
CA PRO A 517 3.29 8.70 -4.85
C PRO A 517 4.08 9.22 -3.64
N GLY A 518 3.52 10.19 -2.92
CA GLY A 518 4.12 10.72 -1.69
C GLY A 518 5.14 11.85 -1.86
N ILE A 519 5.44 12.28 -3.10
CA ILE A 519 6.35 13.41 -3.36
C ILE A 519 5.74 14.80 -3.14
N GLY A 520 4.44 14.85 -2.81
CA GLY A 520 3.75 16.10 -2.53
C GLY A 520 3.07 16.77 -3.72
N LYS A 521 2.75 16.06 -4.82
CA LYS A 521 2.07 16.66 -6.00
C LYS A 521 0.86 17.54 -5.64
N SER A 522 -0.11 17.02 -4.88
CA SER A 522 -1.31 17.78 -4.52
C SER A 522 -1.00 18.93 -3.55
N VAL A 523 -0.11 18.66 -2.58
CA VAL A 523 0.28 19.60 -1.52
C VAL A 523 1.10 20.76 -2.07
N ALA A 524 2.04 20.48 -2.97
CA ALA A 524 2.98 21.41 -3.56
C ALA A 524 2.46 21.92 -4.91
N ALA A 525 2.46 21.08 -5.95
CA ALA A 525 2.04 21.51 -7.29
C ALA A 525 0.57 21.94 -7.36
N GLY A 526 -0.35 21.22 -6.71
CA GLY A 526 -1.77 21.63 -6.67
C GLY A 526 -1.97 22.98 -5.98
N SER A 527 -1.35 23.20 -4.82
CA SER A 527 -1.42 24.48 -4.10
C SER A 527 -0.71 25.62 -4.84
N TYR A 528 0.42 25.34 -5.49
CA TYR A 528 1.17 26.32 -6.25
C TYR A 528 0.43 26.75 -7.52
N LEU A 529 -0.16 25.80 -8.25
CA LEU A 529 -1.04 26.08 -9.37
C LEU A 529 -2.23 26.94 -8.93
N LEU A 530 -2.87 26.61 -7.81
CA LEU A 530 -3.96 27.43 -7.26
C LEU A 530 -3.50 28.86 -7.00
N TYR A 531 -2.38 29.03 -6.29
CA TYR A 531 -1.82 30.35 -6.00
C TYR A 531 -1.58 31.15 -7.29
N GLN A 532 -0.92 30.54 -8.27
CA GLN A 532 -0.57 31.19 -9.53
C GLN A 532 -1.81 31.52 -10.40
N LEU A 533 -2.80 30.64 -10.46
CA LEU A 533 -4.06 30.86 -11.20
C LEU A 533 -4.90 31.99 -10.59
N LEU A 534 -4.87 32.15 -9.27
CA LEU A 534 -5.52 33.27 -8.60
C LEU A 534 -4.88 34.62 -8.94
N HIS A 535 -3.59 34.64 -9.30
CA HIS A 535 -2.85 35.83 -9.73
C HIS A 535 -2.89 36.08 -11.25
N CYS A 536 -3.55 35.22 -12.04
CA CYS A 536 -3.85 35.52 -13.44
C CYS A 536 -4.85 36.68 -13.54
N ASP A 537 -4.95 37.32 -14.70
CA ASP A 537 -5.97 38.36 -14.92
C ASP A 537 -7.38 37.81 -14.64
N VAL A 538 -8.20 38.59 -13.94
CA VAL A 538 -9.58 38.23 -13.60
C VAL A 538 -10.50 38.28 -14.82
N GLU A 539 -10.19 39.14 -15.79
CA GLU A 539 -10.97 39.25 -17.04
C GLU A 539 -10.75 38.03 -17.94
N GLU A 540 -9.55 37.44 -17.88
CA GLU A 540 -9.20 36.24 -18.62
C GLU A 540 -9.63 34.96 -17.91
N LEU A 541 -9.59 34.95 -16.57
CA LEU A 541 -9.90 33.79 -15.74
C LEU A 541 -10.63 34.20 -14.45
N GLN A 542 -11.95 34.01 -14.39
CA GLN A 542 -12.77 34.41 -13.24
C GLN A 542 -12.79 33.40 -12.09
N VAL A 543 -12.68 32.09 -12.38
CA VAL A 543 -12.91 31.03 -11.39
C VAL A 543 -11.77 30.00 -11.37
N VAL A 544 -11.31 29.62 -10.16
CA VAL A 544 -10.37 28.51 -9.97
C VAL A 544 -11.00 27.47 -9.06
N VAL A 545 -10.90 26.19 -9.42
CA VAL A 545 -11.55 25.10 -8.69
C VAL A 545 -10.52 24.06 -8.29
N HIS A 546 -10.47 23.71 -7.01
CA HIS A 546 -9.61 22.66 -6.49
C HIS A 546 -10.48 21.53 -5.91
N CYS A 547 -10.43 20.36 -6.54
CA CYS A 547 -11.22 19.18 -6.19
C CYS A 547 -10.33 18.07 -5.63
N PHE A 548 -10.79 17.39 -4.58
CA PHE A 548 -10.15 16.21 -4.01
C PHE A 548 -11.06 14.98 -4.14
N GLY A 549 -10.91 14.23 -5.23
CA GLY A 549 -11.58 12.95 -5.49
C GLY A 549 -13.10 12.98 -5.35
N GLY A 550 -13.75 14.06 -5.76
CA GLY A 550 -15.20 14.25 -5.76
C GLY A 550 -15.84 14.55 -4.39
N ARG A 551 -15.09 14.45 -3.28
CA ARG A 551 -15.66 14.62 -1.92
C ARG A 551 -15.64 16.05 -1.42
N ASP A 552 -14.56 16.78 -1.71
CA ASP A 552 -14.38 18.15 -1.27
C ASP A 552 -13.94 19.00 -2.47
N VAL A 553 -14.78 19.96 -2.83
CA VAL A 553 -14.49 20.88 -3.93
C VAL A 553 -14.53 22.31 -3.43
N TYR A 554 -13.43 23.01 -3.67
CA TYR A 554 -13.26 24.41 -3.31
C TYR A 554 -13.32 25.26 -4.57
N VAL A 555 -14.34 26.11 -4.66
CA VAL A 555 -14.53 27.05 -5.76
C VAL A 555 -14.08 28.43 -5.29
N PHE A 556 -13.04 28.96 -5.93
CA PHE A 556 -12.51 30.30 -5.73
C PHE A 556 -13.06 31.20 -6.82
N ASP A 557 -13.96 32.10 -6.42
CA ASP A 557 -14.48 33.16 -7.28
C ASP A 557 -13.58 34.39 -7.12
N LYS A 558 -12.84 34.75 -8.18
CA LYS A 558 -11.92 35.90 -8.18
C LYS A 558 -12.66 37.23 -8.32
N THR A 559 -13.85 37.23 -8.90
CA THR A 559 -14.67 38.46 -9.04
C THR A 559 -15.26 38.87 -7.70
N ALA A 560 -15.84 37.90 -6.98
CA ALA A 560 -16.40 38.13 -5.65
C ALA A 560 -15.37 38.01 -4.53
N LYS A 561 -14.16 37.52 -4.82
CA LYS A 561 -13.10 37.17 -3.85
C LYS A 561 -13.61 36.25 -2.73
N THR A 562 -14.35 35.21 -3.11
CA THR A 562 -14.94 34.25 -2.16
C THR A 562 -14.48 32.82 -2.40
N VAL A 563 -14.52 32.01 -1.34
CA VAL A 563 -14.31 30.56 -1.41
C VAL A 563 -15.56 29.86 -0.92
N ARG A 564 -16.04 28.88 -1.70
CA ARG A 564 -17.15 28.01 -1.34
C ARG A 564 -16.69 26.56 -1.34
N ARG A 565 -16.98 25.84 -0.26
CA ARG A 565 -16.76 24.40 -0.16
C ARG A 565 -18.04 23.65 -0.51
N TYR A 566 -17.92 22.70 -1.43
CA TYR A 566 -18.94 21.74 -1.81
C TYR A 566 -18.49 20.36 -1.33
N SER A 567 -19.24 19.79 -0.40
CA SER A 567 -19.00 18.47 0.19
C SER A 567 -19.71 17.33 -0.55
N ASP A 568 -20.39 17.65 -1.66
CA ASP A 568 -21.18 16.76 -2.47
C ASP A 568 -20.83 16.94 -3.96
N GLU A 569 -20.55 15.82 -4.64
CA GLU A 569 -20.04 15.81 -6.02
C GLU A 569 -21.08 16.34 -7.02
N ASP A 570 -22.36 15.94 -6.86
CA ASP A 570 -23.45 16.35 -7.75
C ASP A 570 -23.78 17.84 -7.60
N MET A 571 -23.75 18.34 -6.37
CA MET A 571 -23.89 19.77 -6.07
C MET A 571 -22.78 20.58 -6.73
N CYS A 572 -21.54 20.08 -6.67
CA CYS A 572 -20.40 20.71 -7.34
C CYS A 572 -20.59 20.72 -8.87
N ILE A 573 -20.92 19.58 -9.47
CA ILE A 573 -21.15 19.50 -10.93
C ILE A 573 -22.22 20.49 -11.37
N THR A 574 -23.29 20.61 -10.58
CA THR A 574 -24.39 21.56 -10.85
C THR A 574 -23.92 23.01 -10.73
N ALA A 575 -23.14 23.35 -9.69
CA ALA A 575 -22.58 24.69 -9.51
C ALA A 575 -21.60 25.06 -10.63
N LEU A 576 -20.70 24.14 -11.02
CA LEU A 576 -19.78 24.32 -12.14
C LEU A 576 -20.52 24.53 -13.46
N ARG A 577 -21.59 23.77 -13.71
CA ARG A 577 -22.43 23.94 -14.90
C ARG A 577 -23.07 25.33 -14.91
N SER A 578 -23.63 25.78 -13.79
CA SER A 578 -24.23 27.10 -13.69
C SER A 578 -23.21 28.21 -13.95
N LEU A 579 -22.00 28.14 -13.38
CA LEU A 579 -20.94 29.13 -13.64
C LEU A 579 -20.57 29.22 -15.13
N ARG A 580 -20.55 28.07 -15.82
CA ARG A 580 -20.31 28.00 -17.28
C ARG A 580 -21.46 28.58 -18.08
N GLU A 581 -22.71 28.29 -17.71
CA GLU A 581 -23.92 28.84 -18.36
C GLU A 581 -23.97 30.37 -18.25
N HIS A 582 -23.40 30.95 -17.19
CA HIS A 582 -23.23 32.40 -17.04
C HIS A 582 -22.00 32.96 -17.79
N GLY A 583 -21.32 32.15 -18.61
CA GLY A 583 -20.21 32.58 -19.45
C GLY A 583 -18.88 32.80 -18.73
N MET A 584 -18.75 32.41 -17.46
CA MET A 584 -17.49 32.55 -16.73
C MET A 584 -16.44 31.59 -17.27
N LYS A 585 -15.18 32.04 -17.36
CA LYS A 585 -14.02 31.20 -17.66
C LYS A 585 -13.39 30.72 -16.35
N GLY A 586 -12.91 29.49 -16.36
CA GLY A 586 -12.26 28.95 -15.16
C GLY A 586 -11.28 27.83 -15.43
N TYR A 587 -10.56 27.45 -14.37
CA TYR A 587 -9.54 26.41 -14.39
C TYR A 587 -9.74 25.43 -13.24
N ILE A 588 -9.65 24.13 -13.54
CA ILE A 588 -9.90 23.04 -12.60
C ILE A 588 -8.61 22.31 -12.28
N ILE A 589 -8.28 22.21 -11.00
CA ILE A 589 -7.26 21.33 -10.44
C ILE A 589 -8.00 20.15 -9.80
N TYR A 590 -7.86 18.96 -10.39
CA TYR A 590 -8.53 17.76 -9.91
C TYR A 590 -7.51 16.77 -9.32
N ASP A 591 -7.50 16.62 -8.00
CA ASP A 591 -6.67 15.65 -7.30
C ASP A 591 -7.40 14.30 -7.18
N VAL A 592 -6.79 13.24 -7.70
CA VAL A 592 -7.34 11.89 -7.67
C VAL A 592 -7.12 11.27 -6.29
N ALA A 593 -8.16 11.26 -5.45
CA ALA A 593 -8.05 10.80 -4.07
C ALA A 593 -7.91 9.27 -3.90
N LYS A 594 -8.43 8.45 -4.83
CA LYS A 594 -8.43 6.98 -4.73
C LYS A 594 -7.80 6.32 -5.96
N LYS A 595 -7.01 5.27 -5.71
CA LYS A 595 -6.46 4.41 -6.76
C LYS A 595 -7.60 3.69 -7.51
N GLY A 596 -7.56 3.72 -8.84
CA GLY A 596 -8.54 3.15 -9.77
C GLY A 596 -9.75 4.02 -10.07
N THR A 597 -9.81 5.30 -9.65
CA THR A 597 -10.99 6.15 -9.88
C THR A 597 -10.65 7.39 -10.71
N PRO A 598 -10.96 7.39 -12.02
CA PRO A 598 -10.79 8.58 -12.84
C PRO A 598 -11.83 9.66 -12.51
N PRO A 599 -11.60 10.92 -12.94
CA PRO A 599 -12.63 11.95 -12.86
C PRO A 599 -13.90 11.50 -13.59
N LEU A 600 -15.08 11.82 -13.04
CA LEU A 600 -16.35 11.55 -13.71
C LEU A 600 -16.40 12.25 -15.07
N ARG A 601 -16.98 11.57 -16.07
CA ARG A 601 -17.05 12.07 -17.46
C ARG A 601 -17.70 13.45 -17.57
N HIS A 602 -18.71 13.73 -16.75
CA HIS A 602 -19.46 14.99 -16.77
C HIS A 602 -18.84 16.10 -15.91
N PHE A 603 -17.78 15.79 -15.17
CA PHE A 603 -17.04 16.78 -14.39
C PHE A 603 -16.12 17.60 -15.31
N ALA A 604 -15.52 16.94 -16.30
CA ALA A 604 -14.64 17.57 -17.27
C ALA A 604 -15.39 18.63 -18.11
N PRO A 605 -14.76 19.79 -18.38
CA PRO A 605 -15.34 20.78 -19.26
C PRO A 605 -15.33 20.31 -20.71
N THR A 606 -16.48 20.44 -21.39
CA THR A 606 -16.61 20.16 -22.83
C THR A 606 -16.06 21.29 -23.70
N SER A 607 -15.98 22.52 -23.18
CA SER A 607 -15.29 23.69 -23.77
C SER A 607 -15.18 24.84 -22.74
N GLY A 608 -14.34 25.84 -23.03
CA GLY A 608 -14.28 27.12 -22.31
C GLY A 608 -13.51 27.16 -20.99
N TRP A 609 -13.07 26.02 -20.45
CA TRP A 609 -12.37 25.92 -19.18
C TRP A 609 -11.12 25.04 -19.30
N GLY A 610 -10.09 25.38 -18.54
CA GLY A 610 -8.89 24.55 -18.41
C GLY A 610 -9.02 23.50 -17.31
N MET A 611 -8.27 22.40 -17.44
CA MET A 611 -8.26 21.35 -16.43
C MET A 611 -6.92 20.62 -16.38
N ILE A 612 -6.42 20.42 -15.16
CA ILE A 612 -5.30 19.54 -14.84
C ILE A 612 -5.74 18.46 -13.85
N VAL A 613 -5.45 17.21 -14.18
CA VAL A 613 -5.67 16.06 -13.29
C VAL A 613 -4.35 15.70 -12.61
N VAL A 614 -4.30 15.85 -11.29
CA VAL A 614 -3.18 15.43 -10.45
C VAL A 614 -3.42 13.98 -10.03
N SER A 615 -2.63 13.06 -10.58
CA SER A 615 -2.87 11.62 -10.38
C SER A 615 -1.61 10.87 -9.92
N SER A 616 -1.82 9.78 -9.18
CA SER A 616 -0.79 8.74 -9.07
C SER A 616 -0.55 8.10 -10.44
N PRO A 617 0.58 7.39 -10.66
CA PRO A 617 0.93 6.82 -11.96
C PRO A 617 0.08 5.62 -12.38
N GLU A 618 -0.88 5.24 -11.55
CA GLU A 618 -1.82 4.19 -11.86
C GLU A 618 -2.66 4.56 -13.09
N VAL A 619 -2.60 3.73 -14.11
CA VAL A 619 -3.21 3.95 -15.43
C VAL A 619 -4.71 4.09 -15.34
N SER A 620 -5.34 3.22 -14.55
CA SER A 620 -6.79 3.21 -14.33
C SER A 620 -7.31 4.52 -13.73
N ASN A 621 -6.45 5.38 -13.16
CA ASN A 621 -6.85 6.69 -12.66
C ASN A 621 -7.05 7.75 -13.74
N TYR A 622 -6.42 7.64 -14.90
CA TYR A 622 -6.42 8.77 -15.84
C TYR A 622 -6.44 8.35 -17.32
N ASP A 623 -6.03 7.14 -17.69
CA ASP A 623 -5.80 6.80 -19.10
C ASP A 623 -7.07 6.86 -19.95
N GLY A 624 -8.18 6.31 -19.44
CA GLY A 624 -9.48 6.41 -20.13
C GLY A 624 -9.95 7.87 -20.30
N TRP A 625 -9.72 8.70 -19.28
CA TRP A 625 -10.05 10.12 -19.30
C TRP A 625 -9.12 10.92 -20.23
N ALA A 626 -7.83 10.65 -20.18
CA ALA A 626 -6.80 11.30 -20.98
C ALA A 626 -6.95 10.97 -22.46
N LYS A 627 -7.24 9.70 -22.81
CA LYS A 627 -7.55 9.31 -24.19
C LYS A 627 -8.81 10.00 -24.72
N GLN A 628 -9.85 10.10 -23.88
CA GLN A 628 -11.10 10.74 -24.26
C GLN A 628 -10.93 12.25 -24.53
N LEU A 629 -10.12 12.94 -23.72
CA LEU A 629 -9.93 14.40 -23.82
C LEU A 629 -8.63 14.79 -24.54
N GLN A 630 -7.91 13.83 -25.10
CA GLN A 630 -6.59 14.01 -25.70
C GLN A 630 -5.62 14.78 -24.78
N ALA A 631 -5.68 14.48 -23.48
CA ALA A 631 -4.94 15.21 -22.47
C ALA A 631 -3.43 14.93 -22.56
N ALA A 632 -2.63 15.99 -22.51
CA ALA A 632 -1.18 15.89 -22.53
C ALA A 632 -0.62 15.63 -21.13
N ARG A 633 0.37 14.75 -21.03
CA ARG A 633 1.00 14.35 -19.75
C ARG A 633 2.04 15.39 -19.33
N ILE A 634 2.20 15.56 -18.02
CA ILE A 634 3.31 16.26 -17.37
C ILE A 634 3.93 15.26 -16.38
N ILE A 635 5.19 14.87 -16.60
CA ILE A 635 5.87 13.91 -15.71
C ILE A 635 6.70 14.70 -14.70
N MET A 636 6.32 14.67 -13.43
CA MET A 636 7.05 15.33 -12.33
C MET A 636 8.01 14.34 -11.66
N ASN A 637 9.30 14.68 -11.68
CA ASN A 637 10.34 13.90 -11.01
C ASN A 637 10.19 13.93 -9.48
N CYS A 638 10.74 12.91 -8.81
CA CYS A 638 10.94 13.00 -7.37
C CYS A 638 11.90 14.13 -7.01
N PRO A 639 11.72 14.78 -5.84
CA PRO A 639 12.74 15.64 -5.26
C PRO A 639 14.07 14.90 -5.12
N ASP A 640 15.17 15.65 -5.17
CA ASP A 640 16.51 15.12 -4.89
C ASP A 640 16.92 15.31 -3.41
N GLU A 641 18.15 14.97 -3.08
CA GLU A 641 18.68 15.14 -1.72
C GLU A 641 18.71 16.61 -1.30
N MET A 642 19.06 17.52 -2.22
CA MET A 642 19.22 18.95 -1.96
C MET A 642 17.88 19.65 -1.74
N ASP A 643 16.85 19.27 -2.50
CA ASP A 643 15.47 19.68 -2.26
C ASP A 643 15.04 19.34 -0.83
N VAL A 644 15.28 18.10 -0.40
CA VAL A 644 14.90 17.64 0.95
C VAL A 644 15.75 18.33 2.02
N LYS A 645 17.03 18.56 1.74
CA LYS A 645 17.94 19.30 2.63
C LYS A 645 17.43 20.72 2.88
N ALA A 646 17.00 21.42 1.82
CA ALA A 646 16.39 22.74 1.93
C ALA A 646 15.05 22.70 2.69
N MET A 647 14.23 21.66 2.52
CA MET A 647 13.01 21.46 3.31
C MET A 647 13.34 21.29 4.81
N CYS A 648 14.39 20.53 5.14
CA CYS A 648 14.87 20.36 6.50
C CYS A 648 15.32 21.69 7.12
N ALA A 649 16.09 22.48 6.37
CA ALA A 649 16.53 23.81 6.78
C ALA A 649 15.33 24.71 7.11
N TRP A 650 14.33 24.79 6.21
CA TRP A 650 13.11 25.56 6.48
C TRP A 650 12.33 25.07 7.71
N MET A 651 12.16 23.75 7.84
CA MET A 651 11.40 23.14 8.94
C MET A 651 12.08 23.35 10.30
N LYS A 652 13.40 23.51 10.32
CA LYS A 652 14.23 23.65 11.52
C LYS A 652 14.92 25.00 11.65
N LYS A 653 14.54 26.00 10.86
CA LYS A 653 15.15 27.34 10.82
C LYS A 653 15.23 28.07 12.15
N ASN A 654 14.36 27.74 13.11
CA ASN A 654 14.34 28.35 14.46
C ASN A 654 15.18 27.56 15.49
N LEU A 655 15.96 26.57 15.07
CA LEU A 655 16.86 25.79 15.93
C LEU A 655 18.31 26.19 15.70
N GLU A 656 19.16 25.96 16.70
CA GLU A 656 20.61 26.12 16.60
C GLU A 656 21.20 25.28 15.45
N PRO A 657 22.26 25.77 14.76
CA PRO A 657 22.89 25.10 13.62
C PRO A 657 23.20 23.62 13.85
N ASP A 658 23.72 23.26 15.03
CA ASP A 658 24.06 21.87 15.39
C ASP A 658 22.82 20.95 15.39
N LYS A 659 21.68 21.44 15.89
CA LYS A 659 20.42 20.69 15.89
C LYS A 659 19.83 20.57 14.49
N GLN A 660 20.04 21.57 13.64
CA GLN A 660 19.65 21.48 12.23
C GLN A 660 20.49 20.42 11.50
N ALA A 661 21.81 20.40 11.74
CA ALA A 661 22.72 19.41 11.18
C ALA A 661 22.38 17.98 11.66
N GLU A 662 22.07 17.81 12.96
CA GLU A 662 21.64 16.52 13.52
C GLU A 662 20.34 16.03 12.86
N TYR A 663 19.35 16.92 12.72
CA TYR A 663 18.09 16.60 12.04
C TYR A 663 18.32 16.21 10.58
N TRP A 664 19.20 16.94 9.87
CA TRP A 664 19.57 16.61 8.50
C TRP A 664 20.23 15.24 8.38
N ARG A 665 21.22 14.92 9.22
CA ARG A 665 21.90 13.61 9.24
C ARG A 665 20.89 12.48 9.39
N MET A 666 19.95 12.62 10.33
CA MET A 666 18.88 11.65 10.53
C MET A 666 17.96 11.51 9.29
N VAL A 667 17.61 12.62 8.62
CA VAL A 667 16.80 12.56 7.39
C VAL A 667 17.59 11.94 6.24
N LYS A 668 18.88 12.26 6.10
CA LYS A 668 19.77 11.68 5.08
C LYS A 668 19.85 10.16 5.20
N GLU A 669 20.05 9.62 6.41
CA GLU A 669 20.00 8.17 6.66
C GLU A 669 18.67 7.55 6.19
N ARG A 670 17.54 8.24 6.40
CA ARG A 670 16.23 7.76 5.92
C ARG A 670 16.12 7.83 4.40
N ILE A 671 16.64 8.86 3.74
CA ILE A 671 16.71 8.98 2.28
C ILE A 671 17.48 7.79 1.69
N GLU A 672 18.60 7.39 2.29
CA GLU A 672 19.37 6.23 1.82
C GLU A 672 18.58 4.93 1.84
N LYS A 673 17.63 4.78 2.78
CA LYS A 673 16.82 3.55 2.92
C LYS A 673 15.50 3.56 2.17
N VAL A 674 14.83 4.71 2.05
CA VAL A 674 13.47 4.81 1.48
C VAL A 674 13.31 5.95 0.45
N GLY A 675 14.43 6.55 0.03
CA GLY A 675 14.54 7.63 -0.95
C GLY A 675 14.03 9.00 -0.48
N PRO A 676 14.23 10.03 -1.31
CA PRO A 676 13.81 11.41 -1.04
C PRO A 676 12.31 11.59 -1.28
N ILE A 677 11.49 10.84 -0.53
CA ILE A 677 10.03 10.93 -0.58
C ILE A 677 9.56 11.63 0.71
N PRO A 678 9.26 12.94 0.67
CA PRO A 678 8.85 13.75 1.82
C PRO A 678 7.85 13.07 2.77
N ARG A 679 6.86 12.36 2.22
CA ARG A 679 5.85 11.63 3.01
C ARG A 679 6.43 10.63 4.00
N HIS A 680 7.56 10.02 3.69
CA HIS A 680 8.10 8.88 4.42
C HIS A 680 9.34 9.19 5.25
N ILE A 681 10.00 10.33 5.04
CA ILE A 681 11.32 10.59 5.63
C ILE A 681 11.28 11.53 6.86
N PHE A 682 10.33 12.45 6.93
CA PHE A 682 10.33 13.44 8.03
C PHE A 682 9.78 12.92 9.36
N ARG A 683 8.89 11.91 9.34
CA ARG A 683 8.24 11.36 10.54
C ARG A 683 8.68 9.94 10.80
N GLU A 684 9.21 9.68 12.00
CA GLU A 684 9.75 8.39 12.39
C GLU A 684 8.76 7.23 12.26
N LYS A 685 7.55 7.36 12.81
CA LYS A 685 6.53 6.30 12.71
C LYS A 685 6.17 5.96 11.25
N ILE A 686 6.13 6.97 10.37
CA ILE A 686 5.83 6.76 8.95
C ILE A 686 7.03 6.13 8.25
N TYR A 687 8.24 6.55 8.60
CA TYR A 687 9.48 5.97 8.12
C TYR A 687 9.58 4.48 8.47
N ILE A 688 9.36 4.10 9.73
CA ILE A 688 9.41 2.71 10.19
C ILE A 688 8.40 1.85 9.42
N ASN A 689 7.16 2.31 9.30
CA ASN A 689 6.14 1.60 8.52
C ASN A 689 6.53 1.46 7.05
N ARG A 690 7.14 2.51 6.46
CA ARG A 690 7.62 2.48 5.09
C ARG A 690 8.75 1.49 4.92
N LEU A 691 9.71 1.46 5.85
CA LEU A 691 10.85 0.55 5.83
C LEU A 691 10.38 -0.91 5.93
N GLY A 692 9.44 -1.22 6.83
CA GLY A 692 8.80 -2.54 6.90
C GLY A 692 8.16 -2.92 5.56
N ALA A 693 7.36 -2.02 4.99
CA ALA A 693 6.70 -2.26 3.71
C ALA A 693 7.69 -2.46 2.54
N VAL A 694 8.84 -1.76 2.54
CA VAL A 694 9.94 -1.95 1.58
C VAL A 694 10.54 -3.34 1.74
N ASN A 695 10.83 -3.77 2.97
CA ASN A 695 11.40 -5.09 3.24
C ASN A 695 10.45 -6.22 2.80
N ASP A 696 9.16 -6.11 3.12
CA ASP A 696 8.14 -7.06 2.68
C ASP A 696 8.06 -7.13 1.14
N ALA A 697 8.09 -5.98 0.47
CA ALA A 697 8.07 -5.90 -0.98
C ALA A 697 9.30 -6.56 -1.61
N LEU A 698 10.49 -6.38 -1.03
CA LEU A 698 11.73 -7.02 -1.49
C LEU A 698 11.68 -8.55 -1.33
N LEU A 699 11.06 -9.06 -0.27
CA LEU A 699 10.86 -10.50 -0.08
C LEU A 699 9.89 -11.09 -1.11
N GLY A 700 8.87 -10.31 -1.48
CA GLY A 700 7.83 -10.69 -2.45
C GLY A 700 8.25 -10.71 -3.91
N ILE A 701 9.47 -10.25 -4.26
CA ILE A 701 9.96 -10.21 -5.66
C ILE A 701 9.97 -11.62 -6.27
N LYS A 702 9.36 -11.78 -7.46
CA LYS A 702 9.40 -13.01 -8.27
C LYS A 702 10.40 -12.87 -9.42
N PRO A 703 10.92 -13.98 -9.99
CA PRO A 703 11.88 -13.93 -11.11
C PRO A 703 11.36 -13.08 -12.29
N ASN A 704 10.07 -13.21 -12.62
CA ASN A 704 9.45 -12.53 -13.76
C ASN A 704 9.06 -11.07 -13.47
N ASP A 705 9.38 -10.51 -12.30
CA ASP A 705 9.05 -9.13 -11.93
C ASP A 705 10.12 -8.12 -12.38
N ALA A 706 11.20 -8.53 -13.03
CA ALA A 706 12.32 -7.64 -13.37
C ALA A 706 11.88 -6.38 -14.15
N GLU A 707 11.02 -6.54 -15.15
CA GLU A 707 10.46 -5.45 -15.97
C GLU A 707 9.54 -4.50 -15.18
N LYS A 708 9.05 -4.92 -14.01
CA LYS A 708 8.28 -4.06 -13.10
C LYS A 708 9.17 -3.07 -12.34
N TYR A 709 10.44 -3.43 -12.11
CA TYR A 709 11.37 -2.65 -11.29
C TYR A 709 12.41 -1.89 -12.11
N PHE A 710 12.81 -2.42 -13.26
CA PHE A 710 13.77 -1.82 -14.17
C PHE A 710 13.15 -1.68 -15.55
N THR A 711 13.08 -0.46 -16.06
CA THR A 711 12.66 -0.25 -17.44
C THR A 711 13.79 -0.67 -18.38
N LEU A 712 13.46 -1.53 -19.35
CA LEU A 712 14.42 -2.04 -20.34
C LEU A 712 14.42 -1.21 -21.65
N GLY A 713 13.39 -0.40 -21.91
CA GLY A 713 13.25 0.35 -23.15
C GLY A 713 12.58 -0.47 -24.27
N GLY A 714 11.60 0.13 -24.94
CA GLY A 714 10.74 -0.50 -25.96
C GLY A 714 9.39 0.22 -26.12
N LYS A 715 8.58 -0.16 -27.11
CA LYS A 715 7.26 0.47 -27.42
C LYS A 715 6.19 0.32 -26.33
N LYS A 716 6.42 -0.54 -25.33
CA LYS A 716 5.48 -0.70 -24.22
C LYS A 716 5.70 0.47 -23.26
N GLU A 717 4.97 1.56 -23.48
CA GLU A 717 4.73 2.56 -22.45
C GLU A 717 4.36 1.85 -21.16
N TRP A 718 5.05 2.19 -20.08
CA TRP A 718 4.81 1.48 -18.84
C TRP A 718 3.47 1.92 -18.26
N TYR A 719 2.57 0.95 -18.22
CA TYR A 719 1.21 1.02 -17.72
C TYR A 719 1.09 -0.02 -16.61
N SER A 720 1.34 0.36 -15.37
CA SER A 720 1.38 -0.63 -14.30
C SER A 720 0.12 -0.58 -13.44
N GLU A 721 -0.52 -1.73 -13.27
CA GLU A 721 -1.61 -1.91 -12.31
C GLU A 721 -1.08 -2.14 -10.88
N ASP A 722 0.12 -2.75 -10.72
CA ASP A 722 0.70 -2.99 -9.39
C ASP A 722 2.19 -3.43 -9.35
N PRO A 723 3.14 -2.52 -9.51
CA PRO A 723 4.44 -2.57 -8.90
C PRO A 723 4.34 -1.76 -7.63
N SER A 724 4.85 -2.34 -6.55
CA SER A 724 4.89 -1.64 -5.29
C SER A 724 5.68 -0.33 -5.50
N HIS A 725 4.97 0.80 -5.56
CA HIS A 725 5.50 2.17 -5.38
C HIS A 725 6.32 2.31 -4.09
N LYS A 726 6.44 1.22 -3.32
CA LYS A 726 7.36 0.95 -2.23
C LYS A 726 8.82 0.86 -2.68
N LEU A 727 9.12 0.38 -3.90
CA LEU A 727 10.48 0.10 -4.37
C LEU A 727 10.94 0.99 -5.54
N VAL A 728 10.02 1.49 -6.35
CA VAL A 728 10.33 2.29 -7.55
C VAL A 728 9.76 3.69 -7.49
N LYS A 729 10.49 4.61 -8.14
CA LYS A 729 10.10 5.98 -8.45
C LYS A 729 10.04 6.17 -9.96
N ILE A 730 9.26 7.15 -10.38
CA ILE A 730 9.20 7.61 -11.75
C ILE A 730 10.35 8.57 -12.01
N VAL A 731 11.00 8.38 -13.15
CA VAL A 731 12.02 9.29 -13.68
C VAL A 731 11.62 9.68 -15.09
N ARG A 732 11.56 10.97 -15.35
CA ARG A 732 11.38 11.55 -16.67
C ARG A 732 12.57 11.17 -17.57
N ALA A 733 12.27 10.79 -18.80
CA ALA A 733 13.26 10.53 -19.83
C ALA A 733 12.77 11.04 -21.19
N ARG A 734 13.69 11.14 -22.14
CA ARG A 734 13.38 11.57 -23.50
C ARG A 734 13.70 10.45 -24.48
N THR A 735 12.83 10.26 -25.46
CA THR A 735 13.10 9.35 -26.58
C THR A 735 13.99 10.04 -27.61
N ASP A 736 14.62 9.25 -28.48
CA ASP A 736 15.43 9.78 -29.60
C ASP A 736 14.59 10.66 -30.55
N GLU A 737 13.29 10.39 -30.65
CA GLU A 737 12.29 11.18 -31.40
C GLU A 737 11.86 12.47 -30.67
N GLY A 738 12.40 12.70 -29.47
CA GLY A 738 12.20 13.92 -28.70
C GLY A 738 11.00 13.92 -27.76
N ALA A 739 10.25 12.82 -27.64
CA ALA A 739 9.06 12.71 -26.78
C ALA A 739 9.42 12.49 -25.30
N GLU A 740 8.69 13.16 -24.40
CA GLU A 740 8.80 12.94 -22.95
C GLU A 740 8.09 11.64 -22.56
N VAL A 741 8.87 10.69 -22.05
CA VAL A 741 8.39 9.43 -21.49
C VAL A 741 8.82 9.35 -20.03
N PHE A 742 8.35 8.33 -19.32
CA PHE A 742 8.82 8.08 -17.98
C PHE A 742 9.23 6.63 -17.79
N LEU A 743 10.22 6.43 -16.94
CA LEU A 743 10.87 5.17 -16.67
C LEU A 743 10.80 4.89 -15.17
N ASN A 744 10.85 3.62 -14.80
CA ASN A 744 11.05 3.23 -13.42
C ASN A 744 12.53 3.25 -13.07
N ALA A 745 12.84 3.94 -12.00
CA ALA A 745 14.09 3.78 -11.29
C ALA A 745 13.80 3.27 -9.88
N PRO A 746 14.74 2.53 -9.26
CA PRO A 746 14.72 2.31 -7.83
C PRO A 746 14.61 3.64 -7.08
N ILE A 747 13.89 3.64 -5.96
CA ILE A 747 13.69 4.85 -5.15
C ILE A 747 15.01 5.45 -4.64
N CYS A 748 15.96 4.58 -4.29
CA CYS A 748 17.34 4.91 -3.93
C CYS A 748 18.30 3.80 -4.39
N ALA A 749 19.60 4.08 -4.34
CA ALA A 749 20.65 3.14 -4.75
C ALA A 749 20.63 1.82 -3.95
N ASP A 750 20.45 1.88 -2.61
CA ASP A 750 20.39 0.68 -1.75
C ASP A 750 19.24 -0.25 -2.14
N ILE A 751 18.04 0.30 -2.36
CA ILE A 751 16.90 -0.48 -2.84
C ILE A 751 17.22 -1.07 -4.22
N GLY A 752 17.79 -0.29 -5.15
CA GLY A 752 18.18 -0.78 -6.47
C GLY A 752 19.14 -1.97 -6.41
N PHE A 753 20.15 -1.87 -5.55
CA PHE A 753 21.10 -2.95 -5.27
C PHE A 753 20.40 -4.21 -4.75
N ARG A 754 19.50 -4.05 -3.76
CA ARG A 754 18.78 -5.17 -3.14
C ARG A 754 17.78 -5.84 -4.09
N ILE A 755 17.10 -5.08 -4.96
CA ILE A 755 16.23 -5.63 -6.00
C ILE A 755 17.06 -6.47 -6.96
N ALA A 756 18.18 -5.92 -7.47
CA ALA A 756 19.03 -6.63 -8.43
C ALA A 756 19.62 -7.92 -7.82
N ASP A 757 20.05 -7.89 -6.56
CA ASP A 757 20.53 -9.08 -5.83
C ASP A 757 19.45 -10.16 -5.67
N ARG A 758 18.22 -9.75 -5.34
CA ARG A 758 17.08 -10.67 -5.22
C ARG A 758 16.69 -11.29 -6.57
N LEU A 759 16.70 -10.51 -7.64
CA LEU A 759 16.41 -11.02 -8.98
C LEU A 759 17.49 -12.01 -9.44
N ALA A 760 18.78 -11.67 -9.31
CA ALA A 760 19.86 -12.59 -9.65
C ALA A 760 19.78 -13.91 -8.85
N LYS A 761 19.43 -13.87 -7.56
CA LYS A 761 19.25 -15.11 -6.79
C LYS A 761 18.06 -15.97 -7.23
N LYS A 762 17.08 -15.39 -7.92
CA LYS A 762 15.82 -16.05 -8.30
C LYS A 762 15.75 -16.41 -9.79
N MET A 763 16.56 -15.81 -10.65
CA MET A 763 16.58 -16.04 -12.09
C MET A 763 17.67 -17.04 -12.49
N ALA A 764 17.42 -17.81 -13.55
CA ALA A 764 18.47 -18.57 -14.22
C ALA A 764 19.47 -17.62 -14.90
N ALA A 765 20.72 -18.04 -15.13
CA ALA A 765 21.72 -17.17 -15.74
C ALA A 765 21.26 -16.67 -17.12
N LYS A 766 20.74 -17.59 -17.95
CA LYS A 766 20.18 -17.27 -19.27
C LYS A 766 19.14 -16.15 -19.21
N ASP A 767 18.18 -16.25 -18.29
CA ASP A 767 17.12 -15.24 -18.15
C ASP A 767 17.68 -13.87 -17.75
N LEU A 768 18.69 -13.86 -16.87
CA LEU A 768 19.36 -12.63 -16.44
C LEU A 768 20.13 -11.98 -17.59
N LEU A 769 20.82 -12.77 -18.42
CA LEU A 769 21.56 -12.25 -19.59
C LEU A 769 20.60 -11.72 -20.65
N LEU A 770 19.51 -12.44 -20.92
CA LEU A 770 18.46 -11.98 -21.83
C LEU A 770 17.79 -10.69 -21.33
N LEU A 771 17.65 -10.51 -20.01
CA LEU A 771 17.17 -9.25 -19.43
C LEU A 771 18.09 -8.08 -19.78
N ILE A 772 19.41 -8.27 -19.69
CA ILE A 772 20.40 -7.26 -20.09
C ILE A 772 20.29 -6.97 -21.59
N LEU A 773 20.23 -8.01 -22.41
CA LEU A 773 20.23 -7.89 -23.88
C LEU A 773 18.94 -7.27 -24.45
N ARG A 774 17.82 -7.38 -23.71
CA ARG A 774 16.58 -6.69 -24.06
C ARG A 774 16.66 -5.18 -23.87
N SER A 775 17.64 -4.68 -23.12
CA SER A 775 17.74 -3.26 -22.84
C SER A 775 18.13 -2.44 -24.09
N ARG A 776 17.62 -1.21 -24.22
CA ARG A 776 17.84 -0.37 -25.42
C ARG A 776 18.26 1.07 -25.08
N GLY A 777 19.00 1.68 -26.00
CA GLY A 777 19.45 3.08 -25.89
C GLY A 777 20.28 3.33 -24.62
N ALA A 778 20.07 4.47 -23.98
CA ALA A 778 20.76 4.86 -22.74
C ALA A 778 20.51 3.92 -21.53
N LEU A 779 19.56 2.99 -21.63
CA LEU A 779 19.28 2.00 -20.58
C LEU A 779 20.22 0.80 -20.61
N VAL A 780 20.97 0.61 -21.70
CA VAL A 780 21.91 -0.49 -21.85
C VAL A 780 23.00 -0.44 -20.79
N SER A 781 23.67 0.72 -20.62
CA SER A 781 24.71 0.88 -19.61
C SER A 781 24.18 0.60 -18.20
N ARG A 782 23.04 1.20 -17.84
CA ARG A 782 22.41 1.04 -16.53
C ARG A 782 22.00 -0.41 -16.22
N THR A 783 21.51 -1.13 -17.23
CA THR A 783 21.08 -2.54 -17.06
C THR A 783 22.29 -3.45 -16.98
N LEU A 784 23.31 -3.20 -17.80
CA LEU A 784 24.58 -3.92 -17.81
C LEU A 784 25.33 -3.73 -16.48
N GLU A 785 25.44 -2.52 -15.95
CA GLU A 785 26.03 -2.25 -14.64
C GLU A 785 25.30 -3.00 -13.52
N LYS A 786 23.96 -2.96 -13.51
CA LYS A 786 23.16 -3.58 -12.46
C LYS A 786 23.19 -5.10 -12.47
N PHE A 787 23.10 -5.73 -13.64
CA PHE A 787 22.94 -7.18 -13.75
C PHE A 787 24.18 -7.90 -14.29
N GLY A 788 25.01 -7.23 -15.09
CA GLY A 788 26.23 -7.81 -15.65
C GLY A 788 27.23 -8.23 -14.58
N LEU A 789 27.40 -7.44 -13.52
CA LEU A 789 28.23 -7.83 -12.37
C LEU A 789 27.71 -9.12 -11.72
N ARG A 790 26.38 -9.24 -11.59
CA ARG A 790 25.73 -10.40 -10.96
C ARG A 790 25.79 -11.66 -11.80
N ALA A 791 26.00 -11.54 -13.12
CA ALA A 791 26.23 -12.69 -13.99
C ALA A 791 27.47 -13.50 -13.59
N PHE A 792 28.50 -12.85 -13.00
CA PHE A 792 29.70 -13.53 -12.51
C PHE A 792 29.45 -14.49 -11.34
N MET A 793 28.26 -14.46 -10.72
CA MET A 793 27.87 -15.45 -9.70
C MET A 793 27.49 -16.81 -10.28
N TYR A 794 27.25 -16.90 -11.59
CA TYR A 794 26.83 -18.14 -12.24
C TYR A 794 28.03 -18.85 -12.87
N GLY A 795 28.32 -20.06 -12.38
CA GLY A 795 29.42 -20.88 -12.89
C GLY A 795 29.28 -21.18 -14.38
N GLU A 796 28.06 -21.39 -14.88
CA GLU A 796 27.76 -21.60 -16.31
C GLU A 796 28.13 -20.38 -17.17
N PHE A 797 27.81 -19.17 -16.69
CA PHE A 797 28.18 -17.93 -17.35
C PHE A 797 29.70 -17.77 -17.41
N VAL A 798 30.38 -17.93 -16.26
CA VAL A 798 31.84 -17.77 -16.21
C VAL A 798 32.54 -18.82 -17.08
N SER A 799 32.08 -20.07 -17.06
CA SER A 799 32.62 -21.14 -17.91
C SER A 799 32.47 -20.87 -19.41
N ALA A 800 31.35 -20.27 -19.81
CA ALA A 800 31.12 -19.85 -21.20
C ALA A 800 31.95 -18.62 -21.56
N LEU A 801 31.98 -17.61 -20.68
CA LEU A 801 32.73 -16.35 -20.87
C LEU A 801 34.21 -16.62 -21.11
N LEU A 802 34.81 -17.57 -20.39
CA LEU A 802 36.24 -17.91 -20.50
C LEU A 802 36.64 -18.48 -21.86
N LYS A 803 35.68 -18.97 -22.66
CA LYS A 803 35.92 -19.45 -24.03
C LYS A 803 35.99 -18.30 -25.04
N GLU A 804 35.43 -17.15 -24.71
CA GLU A 804 35.30 -15.97 -25.59
C GLU A 804 36.03 -14.73 -25.04
N LEU A 805 36.78 -14.89 -23.94
CA LEU A 805 37.53 -13.81 -23.29
C LEU A 805 38.80 -13.48 -24.07
N ASN A 806 38.95 -12.21 -24.49
CA ASN A 806 40.08 -11.74 -25.28
C ASN A 806 41.04 -10.91 -24.43
N GLU A 807 42.34 -11.22 -24.42
CA GLU A 807 43.35 -10.37 -23.77
C GLU A 807 43.60 -9.10 -24.60
N LEU A 808 43.48 -7.94 -23.95
CA LEU A 808 43.91 -6.66 -24.48
C LEU A 808 45.38 -6.47 -24.13
N ARG A 809 46.26 -6.69 -25.10
CA ARG A 809 47.72 -6.75 -24.87
C ARG A 809 48.44 -5.47 -25.35
N PRO A 810 49.39 -4.91 -24.59
CA PRO A 810 50.36 -3.97 -25.13
C PRO A 810 51.42 -4.70 -25.98
N PRO A 811 52.00 -4.08 -27.02
CA PRO A 811 52.86 -4.79 -27.99
C PRO A 811 54.00 -5.63 -27.36
N GLU A 812 54.58 -5.15 -26.27
CA GLU A 812 55.83 -5.66 -25.69
C GLU A 812 55.69 -6.83 -24.70
N ARG A 813 54.48 -7.33 -24.41
CA ARG A 813 54.24 -8.21 -23.24
C ARG A 813 53.68 -9.59 -23.56
N GLU A 814 54.29 -10.70 -23.14
CA GLU A 814 53.79 -12.06 -23.40
C GLU A 814 52.32 -12.28 -23.01
N ALA A 815 51.63 -13.13 -23.77
CA ALA A 815 50.21 -13.42 -23.54
C ALA A 815 50.02 -14.17 -22.21
N GLN A 816 49.01 -13.80 -21.44
CA GLN A 816 48.73 -14.40 -20.14
C GLN A 816 47.27 -14.81 -20.05
N ASP A 817 47.03 -16.08 -19.69
CA ASP A 817 45.69 -16.55 -19.40
C ASP A 817 45.13 -15.87 -18.12
N SER A 818 43.85 -15.50 -18.15
CA SER A 818 43.15 -14.99 -16.97
C SER A 818 43.18 -16.00 -15.83
N VAL A 819 43.27 -15.51 -14.59
CA VAL A 819 43.24 -16.33 -13.38
C VAL A 819 42.00 -17.22 -13.34
N LEU A 820 40.88 -16.75 -13.91
CA LEU A 820 39.63 -17.51 -13.99
C LEU A 820 39.71 -18.68 -14.99
N LYS A 821 40.56 -18.59 -16.02
CA LYS A 821 40.77 -19.69 -16.97
C LYS A 821 41.58 -20.82 -16.32
N ILE A 822 42.55 -20.45 -15.48
CA ILE A 822 43.39 -21.39 -14.75
C ILE A 822 42.64 -21.97 -13.54
N ASN A 823 41.84 -21.15 -12.84
CA ASN A 823 40.98 -21.55 -11.73
C ASN A 823 39.51 -21.25 -12.04
N HIS A 824 38.86 -22.19 -12.73
CA HIS A 824 37.46 -22.11 -13.15
C HIS A 824 36.47 -22.12 -11.98
N GLN A 825 36.90 -22.46 -10.76
CA GLN A 825 36.07 -22.38 -9.55
C GLN A 825 36.26 -21.06 -8.79
N GLY A 826 37.18 -20.19 -9.22
CA GLY A 826 37.51 -18.92 -8.57
C GLY A 826 36.45 -17.81 -8.71
N TYR A 827 35.35 -18.08 -9.41
CA TYR A 827 34.26 -17.12 -9.57
C TYR A 827 33.53 -16.82 -8.23
N PRO A 828 32.96 -15.62 -8.07
CA PRO A 828 32.31 -15.23 -6.84
C PRO A 828 31.02 -16.02 -6.58
N THR A 829 30.73 -16.33 -5.32
CA THR A 829 29.53 -17.11 -4.91
C THR A 829 28.51 -16.29 -4.14
N ARG A 830 28.89 -15.08 -3.70
CA ARG A 830 28.02 -14.13 -3.03
C ARG A 830 28.45 -12.69 -3.32
N THR A 831 27.52 -11.76 -3.09
CA THR A 831 27.71 -10.32 -3.25
C THR A 831 27.82 -9.62 -1.90
N VAL A 832 28.62 -8.56 -1.85
CA VAL A 832 28.69 -7.60 -0.73
C VAL A 832 28.60 -6.20 -1.31
N GLY A 833 27.65 -5.41 -0.80
CA GLY A 833 27.53 -4.00 -1.18
C GLY A 833 28.44 -3.14 -0.31
N LEU A 834 29.39 -2.41 -0.90
CA LEU A 834 30.27 -1.50 -0.18
C LEU A 834 29.53 -0.17 0.12
N PRO A 835 29.45 0.27 1.39
CA PRO A 835 28.78 1.52 1.77
C PRO A 835 29.57 2.76 1.34
N SER A 836 28.93 3.94 1.36
CA SER A 836 29.64 5.22 1.17
C SER A 836 30.71 5.42 2.26
N MET A 837 31.78 6.13 1.92
CA MET A 837 32.85 6.52 2.84
C MET A 837 32.48 7.73 3.71
N GLU A 838 31.43 8.47 3.36
CA GLU A 838 30.94 9.59 4.16
C GLU A 838 30.46 9.10 5.54
N GLY A 839 31.13 9.53 6.61
CA GLY A 839 30.80 9.17 7.99
C GLY A 839 31.68 8.07 8.61
N GLY A 840 32.67 7.56 7.86
CA GLY A 840 33.59 6.51 8.30
C GLY A 840 33.08 5.10 8.00
N VAL A 841 34.00 4.20 7.64
CA VAL A 841 33.69 2.82 7.27
C VAL A 841 34.33 1.85 8.26
N THR A 842 33.55 0.89 8.75
CA THR A 842 34.12 -0.25 9.49
C THR A 842 34.89 -1.12 8.51
N ARG A 843 36.20 -1.25 8.73
CA ARG A 843 37.04 -2.17 7.96
C ARG A 843 36.49 -3.59 8.05
N ILE A 844 36.56 -4.30 6.93
CA ILE A 844 36.14 -5.69 6.81
C ILE A 844 37.34 -6.55 6.40
N SER A 845 37.33 -7.81 6.81
CA SER A 845 38.34 -8.75 6.36
C SER A 845 38.15 -9.08 4.88
N MET A 846 39.25 -9.16 4.13
CA MET A 846 39.22 -9.52 2.71
C MET A 846 38.81 -10.98 2.54
N GLU A 847 37.80 -11.24 1.71
CA GLU A 847 37.32 -12.59 1.43
C GLU A 847 37.44 -12.92 -0.06
N TYR A 848 37.94 -14.12 -0.35
CA TYR A 848 38.01 -14.65 -1.70
C TYR A 848 36.64 -15.13 -2.18
N ARG A 849 36.40 -15.08 -3.50
CA ARG A 849 35.12 -15.47 -4.13
C ARG A 849 33.92 -14.66 -3.63
N VAL A 850 34.15 -13.43 -3.19
CA VAL A 850 33.11 -12.46 -2.83
C VAL A 850 33.13 -11.31 -3.83
N LEU A 851 31.99 -11.05 -4.45
CA LEU A 851 31.82 -9.92 -5.38
C LEU A 851 31.46 -8.66 -4.60
N TYR A 852 32.42 -7.75 -4.47
CA TYR A 852 32.24 -6.44 -3.88
C TYR A 852 31.71 -5.46 -4.92
N ILE A 853 30.57 -4.85 -4.62
CA ILE A 853 29.88 -3.91 -5.51
C ILE A 853 29.67 -2.59 -4.75
N PRO A 854 30.25 -1.48 -5.21
CA PRO A 854 30.00 -0.15 -4.66
C PRO A 854 28.51 0.21 -4.69
N LYS A 855 27.99 0.81 -3.61
CA LYS A 855 26.62 1.37 -3.58
C LYS A 855 26.55 2.82 -4.06
N VAL A 856 27.70 3.49 -4.17
CA VAL A 856 27.83 4.88 -4.62
C VAL A 856 27.99 4.94 -6.13
N GLU A 857 27.39 5.96 -6.74
CA GLU A 857 27.62 6.27 -8.16
C GLU A 857 29.04 6.85 -8.33
N ASN A 858 29.72 6.52 -9.43
CA ASN A 858 31.09 6.96 -9.76
C ASN A 858 32.21 6.46 -8.82
N PHE A 859 32.07 5.23 -8.30
CA PHE A 859 33.19 4.57 -7.62
C PHE A 859 34.43 4.52 -8.54
N PRO A 860 35.64 4.77 -8.02
CA PRO A 860 36.82 4.89 -8.87
C PRO A 860 37.17 3.56 -9.55
N LEU A 861 37.60 3.67 -10.81
CA LEU A 861 38.20 2.63 -11.65
C LEU A 861 37.29 1.47 -12.13
N VAL A 862 36.47 0.89 -11.26
CA VAL A 862 35.69 -0.34 -11.50
C VAL A 862 34.24 -0.22 -11.06
N ASP A 863 33.35 -0.99 -11.68
CA ASP A 863 31.94 -1.09 -11.26
C ASP A 863 31.73 -2.16 -10.18
N GLY A 864 32.67 -3.09 -10.05
CA GLY A 864 32.73 -4.09 -9.00
C GLY A 864 34.01 -4.91 -9.09
N PHE A 865 34.37 -5.64 -8.04
CA PHE A 865 35.60 -6.43 -8.01
C PHE A 865 35.49 -7.62 -7.07
N PHE A 866 36.36 -8.62 -7.23
CA PHE A 866 36.48 -9.75 -6.33
C PHE A 866 37.92 -10.27 -6.28
N PHE A 867 38.20 -11.12 -5.29
CA PHE A 867 39.53 -11.69 -5.09
C PHE A 867 39.56 -13.18 -5.40
N VAL A 868 40.66 -13.62 -6.01
CA VAL A 868 40.98 -15.03 -6.28
C VAL A 868 42.30 -15.37 -5.60
N ASP A 869 42.35 -16.47 -4.85
CA ASP A 869 43.51 -16.86 -4.05
C ASP A 869 44.55 -17.66 -4.85
N SER A 870 44.10 -18.73 -5.51
CA SER A 870 44.94 -19.67 -6.25
C SER A 870 44.64 -19.66 -7.76
N PRO A 871 45.63 -19.88 -8.64
CA PRO A 871 47.05 -20.18 -8.35
C PRO A 871 47.89 -18.94 -8.04
N ARG A 872 47.36 -17.74 -8.27
CA ARG A 872 47.98 -16.45 -7.93
C ARG A 872 46.95 -15.54 -7.29
N LYS A 873 47.34 -14.86 -6.21
CA LYS A 873 46.50 -13.86 -5.55
C LYS A 873 46.18 -12.74 -6.54
N THR A 874 44.91 -12.57 -6.87
CA THR A 874 44.48 -11.67 -7.95
C THR A 874 43.27 -10.85 -7.54
N LEU A 875 43.36 -9.53 -7.75
CA LEU A 875 42.20 -8.63 -7.77
C LEU A 875 41.64 -8.63 -9.19
N VAL A 876 40.38 -9.08 -9.33
CA VAL A 876 39.67 -9.03 -10.60
C VAL A 876 38.69 -7.86 -10.57
N GLY A 877 39.04 -6.78 -11.27
CA GLY A 877 38.21 -5.60 -11.48
C GLY A 877 37.29 -5.78 -12.68
N LEU A 878 36.00 -5.55 -12.48
CA LEU A 878 34.97 -5.66 -13.51
C LEU A 878 34.53 -4.26 -13.93
N ARG A 879 34.46 -4.04 -15.24
CA ARG A 879 33.96 -2.79 -15.81
C ARG A 879 32.89 -3.06 -16.87
N MET A 880 31.68 -2.63 -16.57
CA MET A 880 30.50 -2.70 -17.42
C MET A 880 30.45 -1.43 -18.25
N THR A 881 30.55 -1.53 -19.57
CA THR A 881 30.65 -0.32 -20.38
C THR A 881 30.08 -0.45 -21.78
N THR A 882 29.56 0.67 -22.28
CA THR A 882 29.19 0.85 -23.69
C THR A 882 30.19 1.72 -24.46
N ALA A 883 31.19 2.30 -23.77
CA ALA A 883 32.21 3.14 -24.38
C ALA A 883 33.32 2.30 -25.02
N GLY A 884 33.89 2.77 -26.13
CA GLY A 884 34.96 2.07 -26.84
C GLY A 884 36.38 2.34 -26.34
N ALA A 885 36.54 3.23 -25.37
CA ALA A 885 37.79 3.45 -24.66
C ALA A 885 37.52 4.10 -23.29
N HIS A 886 38.41 3.85 -22.34
CA HIS A 886 38.43 4.46 -21.02
C HIS A 886 39.80 5.07 -20.77
N HIS A 887 39.84 6.40 -20.64
CA HIS A 887 41.06 7.09 -20.27
C HIS A 887 41.21 7.01 -18.76
N THR A 888 41.97 6.02 -18.29
CA THR A 888 42.29 5.89 -16.87
C THR A 888 43.37 6.91 -16.52
N ILE A 889 43.09 7.77 -15.55
CA ILE A 889 44.09 8.71 -15.03
C ILE A 889 44.69 8.18 -13.73
N THR A 890 45.93 8.57 -13.45
CA THR A 890 46.71 8.14 -12.28
C THR A 890 45.99 8.44 -10.97
N SER A 891 45.30 9.58 -10.89
CA SER A 891 44.49 9.96 -9.73
C SER A 891 43.33 9.00 -9.47
N THR A 892 42.66 8.47 -10.51
CA THR A 892 41.57 7.50 -10.35
C THR A 892 42.08 6.16 -9.82
N VAL A 893 43.24 5.69 -10.29
CA VAL A 893 43.86 4.45 -9.76
C VAL A 893 44.28 4.65 -8.31
N ARG A 894 44.87 5.81 -7.98
CA ARG A 894 45.23 6.17 -6.61
C ARG A 894 44.02 6.16 -5.69
N GLN A 895 42.95 6.86 -6.07
CA GLN A 895 41.69 6.90 -5.33
C GLN A 895 41.13 5.51 -5.10
N PHE A 896 41.15 4.63 -6.12
CA PHE A 896 40.72 3.25 -5.96
C PHE A 896 41.57 2.50 -4.92
N THR A 897 42.90 2.63 -4.96
CA THR A 897 43.77 1.96 -3.97
C THR A 897 43.59 2.51 -2.55
N GLU A 898 43.37 3.81 -2.39
CA GLU A 898 43.05 4.45 -1.11
C GLU A 898 41.72 3.93 -0.58
N CYS A 899 40.71 3.81 -1.45
CA CYS A 899 39.43 3.23 -1.11
C CYS A 899 39.55 1.80 -0.57
N LEU A 900 40.35 0.95 -1.23
CA LEU A 900 40.57 -0.42 -0.77
C LEU A 900 41.27 -0.47 0.60
N ALA A 901 42.20 0.45 0.87
CA ALA A 901 42.88 0.55 2.18
C ALA A 901 41.94 0.96 3.32
N GLU A 902 40.89 1.72 3.01
CA GLU A 902 39.87 2.08 3.98
C GLU A 902 38.85 0.96 4.21
N TYR A 903 38.50 0.20 3.18
CA TYR A 903 37.55 -0.91 3.33
C TYR A 903 38.16 -2.16 3.97
N PHE A 904 39.41 -2.50 3.65
CA PHE A 904 39.98 -3.81 3.99
C PHE A 904 41.07 -3.76 5.05
N GLU A 905 40.95 -4.64 6.03
CA GLU A 905 42.00 -4.88 7.02
C GLU A 905 43.26 -5.45 6.35
N GLY A 906 44.44 -4.90 6.68
CA GLY A 906 45.72 -5.42 6.18
C GLY A 906 45.99 -5.20 4.68
N TRP A 907 45.24 -4.32 4.01
CA TRP A 907 45.37 -4.08 2.57
C TRP A 907 46.81 -3.78 2.09
N GLU A 908 47.59 -3.01 2.87
CA GLU A 908 48.98 -2.66 2.52
C GLU A 908 49.91 -3.88 2.41
N GLU A 909 49.64 -4.93 3.18
CA GLU A 909 50.41 -6.17 3.13
C GLU A 909 49.88 -7.08 2.02
N LEU A 910 48.55 -7.24 1.95
CA LEU A 910 47.87 -8.09 0.97
C LEU A 910 48.10 -7.66 -0.48
N SER A 911 48.20 -6.36 -0.73
CA SER A 911 48.35 -5.81 -2.09
C SER A 911 49.74 -5.98 -2.70
N ARG A 912 50.79 -6.26 -1.91
CA ARG A 912 52.19 -6.33 -2.40
C ARG A 912 52.40 -7.48 -3.38
N GLU A 913 51.81 -8.63 -3.09
CA GLU A 913 51.91 -9.86 -3.88
C GLU A 913 50.76 -10.02 -4.90
N MET A 914 49.82 -9.08 -4.93
CA MET A 914 48.57 -9.23 -5.67
C MET A 914 48.73 -8.79 -7.13
N SER A 915 48.35 -9.67 -8.05
CA SER A 915 48.20 -9.34 -9.47
C SER A 915 46.83 -8.73 -9.75
N TRP A 916 46.71 -7.94 -10.83
CA TRP A 916 45.46 -7.22 -11.15
C TRP A 916 44.97 -7.66 -12.53
N GLU A 917 43.69 -8.00 -12.62
CA GLU A 917 43.01 -8.27 -13.88
C GLU A 917 41.83 -7.32 -14.04
N MET A 918 41.72 -6.67 -15.19
CA MET A 918 40.60 -5.82 -15.55
C MET A 918 39.80 -6.49 -16.65
N ILE A 919 38.52 -6.78 -16.41
CA ILE A 919 37.63 -7.36 -17.40
C ILE A 919 36.62 -6.30 -17.84
N TYR A 920 36.73 -5.87 -19.10
CA TYR A 920 35.76 -5.00 -19.75
C TYR A 920 34.65 -5.84 -20.36
N VAL A 921 33.43 -5.67 -19.87
CA VAL A 921 32.23 -6.32 -20.40
C VAL A 921 31.45 -5.28 -21.19
N GLN A 922 31.25 -5.54 -22.47
CA GLN A 922 30.47 -4.70 -23.37
C GLN A 922 29.20 -5.41 -23.82
N HIS A 923 28.12 -4.65 -23.99
CA HIS A 923 26.92 -5.14 -24.67
C HIS A 923 27.15 -5.18 -26.18
N GLU A 924 26.51 -6.08 -26.92
CA GLU A 924 26.57 -6.14 -28.39
C GLU A 924 26.23 -4.83 -29.14
N ASN A 925 25.52 -3.90 -28.49
CA ASN A 925 25.14 -2.60 -29.06
C ASN A 925 26.17 -1.49 -28.76
N SER A 926 27.26 -1.82 -28.06
CA SER A 926 28.32 -0.85 -27.72
C SER A 926 29.06 -0.43 -28.98
N THR A 927 29.16 0.86 -29.24
CA THR A 927 29.85 1.35 -30.44
C THR A 927 30.74 2.54 -30.07
N PRO A 928 32.08 2.47 -30.23
CA PRO A 928 32.87 1.34 -30.73
C PRO A 928 33.16 0.25 -29.66
N MET A 929 33.61 -0.93 -30.11
CA MET A 929 34.11 -1.99 -29.22
C MET A 929 35.55 -1.70 -28.78
N ILE A 930 35.87 -2.05 -27.52
CA ILE A 930 37.21 -2.02 -26.97
C ILE A 930 38.02 -3.12 -27.63
N THR A 931 39.02 -2.73 -28.41
CA THR A 931 39.92 -3.65 -29.13
C THR A 931 41.39 -3.44 -28.78
N LYS A 932 41.71 -2.37 -28.04
CA LYS A 932 43.07 -1.97 -27.67
C LYS A 932 43.22 -1.96 -26.16
N TRP A 933 44.45 -2.17 -25.71
CA TRP A 933 44.84 -2.01 -24.31
C TRP A 933 44.60 -0.57 -23.82
N GLN A 934 44.02 -0.42 -22.62
CA GLN A 934 43.64 0.87 -22.05
C GLN A 934 44.79 1.43 -21.20
N ARG A 935 45.29 2.61 -21.59
CA ARG A 935 46.43 3.25 -20.94
C ARG A 935 46.04 3.90 -19.62
N CYS A 936 46.99 3.96 -18.68
CA CYS A 936 46.88 4.80 -17.49
C CYS A 936 47.88 5.96 -17.58
N GLY A 937 47.40 7.20 -17.47
CA GLY A 937 48.24 8.40 -17.51
C GLY A 937 47.65 9.53 -18.36
N PRO A 938 48.20 10.75 -18.23
CA PRO A 938 47.80 11.91 -19.01
C PRO A 938 48.14 11.72 -20.49
N VAL A 939 47.41 12.42 -21.36
CA VAL A 939 47.70 12.46 -22.80
C VAL A 939 49.14 12.96 -23.08
N ASN A 940 49.70 13.77 -22.18
CA ASN A 940 51.08 14.23 -22.24
C ASN A 940 51.92 13.70 -21.04
N PRO A 941 52.81 12.70 -21.25
CA PRO A 941 53.54 12.01 -20.18
C PRO A 941 54.65 12.83 -19.50
N ASN A 942 54.94 14.04 -19.97
CA ASN A 942 56.09 14.84 -19.50
C ASN A 942 55.90 15.53 -18.13
N ASN A 943 54.68 15.51 -17.55
CA ASN A 943 54.34 16.21 -16.30
C ASN A 943 53.91 15.29 -15.15
N LEU A 944 54.40 14.04 -15.11
CA LEU A 944 54.07 13.09 -14.06
C LEU A 944 54.95 13.27 -12.80
N SER A 945 54.33 13.36 -11.62
CA SER A 945 55.03 13.25 -10.35
C SER A 945 55.59 11.84 -10.13
N ASP A 946 56.56 11.67 -9.22
CA ASP A 946 57.16 10.35 -8.97
C ASP A 946 56.16 9.33 -8.41
N ALA A 947 55.14 9.78 -7.68
CA ALA A 947 54.03 8.93 -7.25
C ALA A 947 53.19 8.45 -8.44
N GLU A 948 52.92 9.33 -9.41
CA GLU A 948 52.15 8.98 -10.60
C GLU A 948 52.95 8.06 -11.55
N LYS A 949 54.28 8.26 -11.68
CA LYS A 949 55.14 7.33 -12.43
C LYS A 949 55.09 5.91 -11.86
N LYS A 950 55.05 5.75 -10.53
CA LYS A 950 54.89 4.44 -9.88
C LYS A 950 53.54 3.81 -10.21
N ILE A 951 52.47 4.60 -10.28
CA ILE A 951 51.13 4.12 -10.65
C ILE A 951 51.11 3.67 -12.11
N VAL A 952 51.68 4.45 -13.03
CA VAL A 952 51.79 4.07 -14.45
C VAL A 952 52.62 2.80 -14.60
N ALA A 953 53.78 2.71 -13.95
CA ALA A 953 54.61 1.50 -13.99
C ALA A 953 53.90 0.26 -13.41
N CYS A 954 53.10 0.44 -12.35
CA CYS A 954 52.26 -0.63 -11.81
C CYS A 954 51.18 -1.06 -12.81
N TRP A 955 50.50 -0.09 -13.44
CA TRP A 955 49.47 -0.36 -14.45
C TRP A 955 50.04 -1.13 -15.64
N ASP A 956 51.16 -0.66 -16.18
CA ASP A 956 51.81 -1.26 -17.35
C ASP A 956 52.41 -2.65 -17.02
N GLY A 957 52.97 -2.80 -15.81
CA GLY A 957 53.73 -3.98 -15.40
C GLY A 957 52.94 -5.06 -14.64
N LYS A 958 51.80 -4.74 -14.02
CA LYS A 958 51.04 -5.66 -13.16
C LYS A 958 49.56 -5.84 -13.52
N VAL A 959 48.98 -4.95 -14.32
CA VAL A 959 47.56 -5.04 -14.70
C VAL A 959 47.42 -5.75 -16.05
N HIS A 960 46.71 -6.88 -16.05
CA HIS A 960 46.28 -7.57 -17.27
C HIS A 960 44.86 -7.13 -17.61
N GLN A 961 44.56 -6.98 -18.89
CA GLN A 961 43.29 -6.44 -19.34
C GLN A 961 42.64 -7.43 -20.29
N TYR A 962 41.34 -7.64 -20.14
CA TYR A 962 40.56 -8.57 -20.94
C TYR A 962 39.26 -7.92 -21.38
N GLN A 963 38.73 -8.38 -22.50
CA GLN A 963 37.49 -7.90 -23.07
C GLN A 963 36.56 -9.06 -23.38
N PHE A 964 35.28 -8.84 -23.10
CA PHE A 964 34.19 -9.75 -23.41
C PHE A 964 32.99 -8.96 -23.96
N VAL A 965 32.36 -9.48 -25.01
CA VAL A 965 31.12 -8.93 -25.57
C VAL A 965 29.97 -9.86 -25.23
N LEU A 966 29.01 -9.35 -24.46
CA LEU A 966 27.76 -10.03 -24.20
C LEU A 966 26.84 -9.89 -25.42
N THR A 967 26.56 -11.03 -26.06
CA THR A 967 25.69 -11.13 -27.25
C THR A 967 24.48 -12.03 -27.00
N THR A 968 23.45 -11.86 -27.82
CA THR A 968 22.28 -12.74 -27.81
C THR A 968 22.64 -14.20 -28.11
N ASP A 969 23.57 -14.43 -29.04
CA ASP A 969 24.05 -15.78 -29.36
C ASP A 969 24.80 -16.41 -28.18
N PHE A 970 25.63 -15.63 -27.47
CA PHE A 970 26.29 -16.10 -26.26
C PHE A 970 25.27 -16.51 -25.18
N ALA A 971 24.27 -15.67 -24.92
CA ALA A 971 23.24 -15.98 -23.93
C ALA A 971 22.43 -17.23 -24.29
N ASN A 972 22.29 -17.54 -25.59
CA ASN A 972 21.59 -18.75 -26.04
C ASN A 972 22.40 -20.04 -25.85
N LYS A 973 23.73 -19.97 -25.77
CA LYS A 973 24.64 -21.11 -25.53
C LYS A 973 24.65 -21.58 -24.08
N ILE A 974 24.26 -20.70 -23.16
CA ILE A 974 24.00 -20.99 -21.74
C ILE A 974 22.55 -21.48 -21.65
#